data_AF-A0A0V0SLF9-F1
#
_entry.id   AF-A0A0V0SLF9-F1
#
_cell.length_a   1.000
_cell.length_b   1.000
_cell.length_c   1.000
_cell.angle_alpha   90.00
_cell.angle_beta   90.00
_cell.angle_gamma   90.00
#
_symmetry.space_group_name_H-M   'P 1'
#
loop_
_entity.id
_entity.type
_entity.pdbx_description
1 polymer ?
#
loop_
_entity_poly.entity_id
_entity_poly.type
_entity_poly.pdbx_seq_one_letter_code
_entity_poly.pdbx_strand_id
1 'polypeptide(L)'
;MPELKTTTKIEKQNITSSSSSNTNLQSGGGGVRTTTTTGNKVEEHTDSNFPTLSGKMDSGEYRSTISARPGFARNSPGTPTIGGTPTGVGAGGRVLKIVTEMGSSSVSGFSPGFHQAGAASAILESREREKKEMQDLNDRLASYIEKVRFLEAQNRKLANDLEGLRGRWGKDTSSVKQMYEGELAEARKLIDDTAKNKATLESQINRLQTDLAEFRRKYEDALRQRAGDQEKIDGLLTQLSEHEAEANLLRRRIEGLEDEVNRMKKENMRLQSELNKARTDLDQETLNRIDYQNQVQTLLEEIDFIRRVHDQEIKELQALAARDTTAENREFFKNELALAIRDIRNEYDSVSLQNKSDMESWYKLKVQEIQTASARHTMETGYQKEEVKRLRSQMGDLRGKLGDLESRNSLLEKQVQELTYQLEDDQRQYESALNDRDGQIRKMREECQALMVELQMLLDTKQTLDAEIAIYRKMLEGEENRTGLRQLVEQVVKTRSLQQQEDTESMRVVKGEMATRTSYQRSAKGNVSISECNPEGKFIVLENTHRAKARDEPLDEWKLKRKIDGKREVVFTFPPKFVLKAGKNVKVWARNQGGVNDPPNQLIFEGEDNWGVGQNVQTILYNKDGEEKATHIQRSSQQTTSTA
;
A
#
# COMPACT_ATOMS: atom_id res chain seq x y z
N MET A 1 -57.58 88.97 -36.31
CA MET A 1 -58.96 88.61 -36.72
C MET A 1 -59.02 88.68 -38.23
N PRO A 2 -59.72 87.77 -38.93
CA PRO A 2 -60.80 86.91 -38.42
C PRO A 2 -60.49 85.40 -38.34
N GLU A 3 -61.38 84.70 -37.63
CA GLU A 3 -61.83 83.30 -37.84
C GLU A 3 -60.84 82.18 -38.17
N LEU A 4 -60.46 81.41 -37.13
CA LEU A 4 -60.40 79.94 -37.26
C LEU A 4 -61.77 79.37 -36.85
N LYS A 5 -62.46 78.72 -37.79
CA LYS A 5 -63.78 78.10 -37.54
C LYS A 5 -63.65 76.71 -36.91
N THR A 6 -64.44 76.46 -35.86
CA THR A 6 -64.67 75.12 -35.29
C THR A 6 -65.67 74.31 -36.12
N THR A 7 -65.42 73.00 -36.31
CA THR A 7 -66.43 72.03 -36.75
C THR A 7 -66.28 70.68 -36.05
N THR A 8 -67.29 70.32 -35.26
CA THR A 8 -67.36 69.06 -34.49
C THR A 8 -68.44 68.13 -35.07
N LYS A 9 -68.17 66.83 -35.18
CA LYS A 9 -69.14 65.69 -35.19
C LYS A 9 -68.34 64.36 -35.10
N ILE A 10 -68.63 63.36 -34.24
CA ILE A 10 -69.87 62.60 -33.95
C ILE A 10 -70.20 61.69 -35.16
N GLU A 11 -70.35 60.36 -35.08
CA GLU A 11 -70.59 59.40 -33.97
C GLU A 11 -69.54 58.23 -34.03
N LYS A 12 -69.65 56.95 -33.58
CA LYS A 12 -70.72 56.09 -33.03
C LYS A 12 -70.22 54.93 -32.10
N GLN A 13 -71.19 54.17 -31.59
CA GLN A 13 -71.25 52.90 -30.82
C GLN A 13 -70.31 51.74 -31.29
N ASN A 14 -69.95 50.71 -30.50
CA ASN A 14 -70.57 49.99 -29.34
C ASN A 14 -69.50 49.68 -28.24
N ILE A 15 -69.78 49.70 -26.93
CA ILE A 15 -70.56 48.73 -26.09
C ILE A 15 -69.99 47.29 -26.23
N THR A 16 -69.27 46.75 -25.24
CA THR A 16 -69.86 46.17 -24.01
C THR A 16 -69.04 46.36 -22.71
N SER A 17 -69.79 46.24 -21.59
CA SER A 17 -69.44 45.97 -20.18
C SER A 17 -68.17 45.12 -19.89
N SER A 18 -67.53 45.19 -18.70
CA SER A 18 -68.16 45.32 -17.37
C SER A 18 -67.26 45.85 -16.21
N SER A 19 -67.92 46.15 -15.08
CA SER A 19 -67.45 46.00 -13.68
C SER A 19 -66.26 46.83 -13.14
N SER A 20 -66.60 48.06 -12.71
CA SER A 20 -66.52 48.50 -11.29
C SER A 20 -65.19 48.52 -10.49
N SER A 21 -64.72 49.75 -10.26
CA SER A 21 -64.49 50.34 -8.92
C SER A 21 -63.40 49.81 -7.97
N ASN A 22 -62.23 50.46 -8.04
CA ASN A 22 -61.62 51.28 -6.99
C ASN A 22 -61.64 50.87 -5.50
N THR A 23 -60.42 50.89 -4.91
CA THR A 23 -60.08 51.33 -3.54
C THR A 23 -60.60 50.49 -2.35
N ASN A 24 -59.88 50.36 -1.23
CA ASN A 24 -59.03 51.36 -0.57
C ASN A 24 -57.85 50.74 0.23
N LEU A 25 -57.07 51.58 0.93
CA LEU A 25 -56.00 51.19 1.84
C LEU A 25 -56.51 50.50 3.13
N GLN A 26 -55.59 49.82 3.86
CA GLN A 26 -55.19 50.19 5.25
C GLN A 26 -55.03 49.02 6.28
N SER A 27 -53.80 48.88 6.81
CA SER A 27 -53.33 48.36 8.11
C SER A 27 -53.99 47.17 8.86
N GLY A 28 -53.13 46.21 9.28
CA GLY A 28 -53.29 45.37 10.49
C GLY A 28 -53.93 43.97 10.28
N GLY A 29 -53.65 42.94 11.09
CA GLY A 29 -52.62 42.83 12.15
C GLY A 29 -52.79 41.57 13.05
N GLY A 30 -51.67 40.98 13.50
CA GLY A 30 -51.60 39.81 14.43
C GLY A 30 -51.62 38.43 13.74
N GLY A 31 -50.98 37.36 14.24
CA GLY A 31 -50.02 37.18 15.36
C GLY A 31 -48.94 36.13 14.96
N VAL A 32 -48.09 35.54 15.81
CA VAL A 32 -48.18 35.19 17.25
C VAL A 32 -46.77 34.95 17.85
N ARG A 33 -46.58 35.19 19.17
CA ARG A 33 -45.47 34.76 20.08
C ARG A 33 -44.03 35.32 19.95
N THR A 34 -43.71 36.29 20.80
CA THR A 34 -42.82 36.18 22.00
C THR A 34 -41.84 34.98 22.11
N THR A 35 -40.59 35.08 22.58
CA THR A 35 -39.84 36.22 23.21
C THR A 35 -38.31 36.00 23.24
N THR A 36 -37.60 37.13 23.32
CA THR A 36 -36.26 37.42 23.91
C THR A 36 -35.87 36.69 25.21
N THR A 37 -34.63 36.63 25.74
CA THR A 37 -33.24 36.93 25.26
C THR A 37 -32.21 36.61 26.39
N THR A 38 -31.01 36.10 26.07
CA THR A 38 -29.75 36.01 26.87
C THR A 38 -29.72 35.43 28.31
N GLY A 39 -28.60 34.79 28.69
CA GLY A 39 -28.16 34.75 30.10
C GLY A 39 -27.13 33.67 30.45
N ASN A 40 -25.88 34.05 30.74
CA ASN A 40 -24.91 33.17 31.42
C ASN A 40 -25.13 33.25 32.94
N LYS A 41 -24.94 32.16 33.71
CA LYS A 41 -23.74 31.95 34.58
C LYS A 41 -23.87 30.78 35.59
N VAL A 42 -22.77 29.99 35.67
CA VAL A 42 -22.16 29.17 36.76
C VAL A 42 -23.00 28.35 37.76
N GLU A 43 -22.28 27.38 38.36
CA GLU A 43 -22.53 26.64 39.60
C GLU A 43 -23.61 25.55 39.57
N GLU A 44 -23.49 24.44 40.31
CA GLU A 44 -22.35 23.60 40.74
C GLU A 44 -22.97 22.42 41.51
N HIS A 45 -22.64 21.16 41.18
CA HIS A 45 -22.41 20.06 42.14
C HIS A 45 -22.24 18.69 41.46
N THR A 46 -21.41 17.84 42.09
CA THR A 46 -21.40 16.34 42.15
C THR A 46 -22.23 15.56 41.11
N ASP A 47 -21.67 14.57 40.41
CA ASP A 47 -21.07 13.39 41.07
C ASP A 47 -19.82 12.79 40.40
N SER A 48 -19.07 12.02 41.20
CA SER A 48 -17.87 11.29 40.78
C SER A 48 -18.16 9.84 40.43
N ASN A 49 -17.55 9.30 39.36
CA ASN A 49 -16.99 7.95 39.41
C ASN A 49 -15.97 7.66 38.31
N PHE A 50 -14.78 7.20 38.73
CA PHE A 50 -13.88 6.39 37.89
C PHE A 50 -14.40 4.95 37.83
N PRO A 51 -13.88 4.15 36.89
CA PRO A 51 -13.49 2.80 37.26
C PRO A 51 -11.99 2.57 37.03
N THR A 52 -11.27 2.34 38.10
CA THR A 52 -9.99 1.61 38.09
C THR A 52 -10.11 0.50 39.11
N LEU A 53 -9.99 -0.76 38.66
CA LEU A 53 -9.62 -1.98 39.39
C LEU A 53 -9.63 -3.11 38.32
N SER A 54 -8.57 -3.89 38.10
CA SER A 54 -8.04 -4.93 38.99
C SER A 54 -9.10 -5.98 39.36
N GLY A 55 -9.18 -7.05 38.56
CA GLY A 55 -9.97 -8.24 38.82
C GLY A 55 -9.19 -9.49 38.40
N LYS A 56 -8.88 -10.37 39.36
CA LYS A 56 -8.07 -11.58 39.15
C LYS A 56 -8.69 -12.51 38.11
N MET A 57 -7.86 -13.10 37.24
CA MET A 57 -8.16 -14.43 36.70
C MET A 57 -7.50 -15.49 37.58
N ASP A 58 -8.28 -16.50 37.94
CA ASP A 58 -7.83 -17.73 38.57
C ASP A 58 -7.36 -18.71 37.49
N SER A 59 -6.31 -19.50 37.77
CA SER A 59 -5.81 -20.50 36.84
C SER A 59 -5.10 -21.66 37.54
N GLY A 60 -5.88 -22.67 37.92
CA GLY A 60 -5.57 -24.10 37.72
C GLY A 60 -4.22 -24.63 38.22
N GLU A 61 -4.26 -25.35 39.34
CA GLU A 61 -3.12 -26.03 39.94
C GLU A 61 -2.41 -27.01 38.99
N TYR A 62 -1.17 -26.71 38.58
CA TYR A 62 -0.28 -27.72 37.99
C TYR A 62 0.43 -28.53 39.08
N ARG A 63 -0.10 -29.71 39.40
CA ARG A 63 0.60 -30.69 40.23
C ARG A 63 1.81 -31.26 39.50
N SER A 64 2.98 -31.19 40.12
CA SER A 64 4.11 -32.09 39.82
C SER A 64 4.94 -32.33 41.08
N THR A 65 4.94 -33.57 41.54
CA THR A 65 5.67 -34.01 42.73
C THR A 65 7.05 -34.52 42.38
N ILE A 66 8.10 -33.90 42.92
CA ILE A 66 9.38 -34.56 43.22
C ILE A 66 10.05 -33.77 44.34
N SER A 67 10.56 -34.47 45.35
CA SER A 67 11.19 -33.88 46.53
C SER A 67 12.71 -33.98 46.44
N ALA A 68 13.40 -32.86 46.61
CA ALA A 68 14.85 -32.79 46.77
C ALA A 68 15.19 -32.44 48.22
N ARG A 69 16.07 -33.23 48.84
CA ARG A 69 16.47 -33.09 50.26
C ARG A 69 17.68 -32.16 50.37
N PRO A 70 17.73 -31.20 51.32
CA PRO A 70 18.88 -30.29 51.46
C PRO A 70 20.20 -31.04 51.70
N GLY A 71 21.25 -30.63 50.99
CA GLY A 71 22.61 -31.12 51.21
C GLY A 71 23.29 -30.39 52.35
N PHE A 72 23.98 -31.13 53.23
CA PHE A 72 24.83 -30.54 54.27
C PHE A 72 26.19 -30.16 53.68
N ALA A 73 26.60 -28.90 53.89
CA ALA A 73 27.94 -28.43 53.56
C ALA A 73 28.98 -28.90 54.60
N ARG A 74 30.24 -29.05 54.16
CA ARG A 74 31.36 -29.58 54.94
C ARG A 74 32.40 -28.48 55.16
N ASN A 75 32.62 -28.10 56.43
CA ASN A 75 33.74 -27.22 56.82
C ASN A 75 34.75 -27.92 57.73
N SER A 76 36.01 -27.48 57.62
CA SER A 76 37.20 -27.81 58.41
C SER A 76 38.25 -26.72 58.10
N PRO A 77 39.39 -26.59 58.82
CA PRO A 77 39.77 -27.12 60.13
C PRO A 77 40.16 -26.00 61.14
N GLY A 78 40.65 -26.35 62.35
CA GLY A 78 41.22 -25.38 63.31
C GLY A 78 41.82 -26.01 64.57
N THR A 79 43.13 -25.84 64.78
CA THR A 79 43.99 -26.33 65.89
C THR A 79 44.44 -25.12 66.78
N PRO A 80 45.27 -25.20 67.87
CA PRO A 80 45.95 -26.35 68.55
C PRO A 80 46.05 -26.29 70.13
N THR A 81 46.84 -27.21 70.74
CA THR A 81 47.64 -27.09 72.01
C THR A 81 46.93 -27.02 73.40
N ILE A 82 47.49 -27.47 74.56
CA ILE A 82 48.79 -28.10 74.94
C ILE A 82 48.71 -28.96 76.25
N GLY A 83 49.72 -29.83 76.50
CA GLY A 83 49.97 -30.60 77.77
C GLY A 83 49.74 -32.12 77.61
N GLY A 84 50.55 -33.09 78.08
CA GLY A 84 51.57 -33.19 79.15
C GLY A 84 51.10 -34.28 80.16
N THR A 85 51.81 -35.35 80.56
CA THR A 85 53.24 -35.75 80.56
C THR A 85 53.40 -37.31 80.47
N PRO A 86 54.63 -37.90 80.35
CA PRO A 86 54.85 -39.35 80.12
C PRO A 86 55.45 -40.14 81.31
N THR A 87 55.96 -41.37 81.05
CA THR A 87 56.58 -42.40 81.95
C THR A 87 55.60 -43.33 82.70
N GLY A 88 55.93 -44.56 83.12
CA GLY A 88 57.13 -45.41 82.86
C GLY A 88 57.47 -46.34 84.05
N VAL A 89 57.91 -47.60 83.79
CA VAL A 89 58.29 -48.66 84.78
C VAL A 89 57.09 -49.23 85.59
N GLY A 90 57.03 -50.51 86.01
CA GLY A 90 57.78 -51.72 85.61
C GLY A 90 57.73 -52.91 86.60
N ALA A 91 57.95 -54.12 86.07
CA ALA A 91 58.55 -55.34 86.68
C ALA A 91 57.84 -56.16 87.81
N GLY A 92 58.05 -57.49 87.74
CA GLY A 92 57.81 -58.49 88.81
C GLY A 92 56.78 -59.60 88.47
N GLY A 93 57.08 -60.91 88.44
CA GLY A 93 58.37 -61.63 88.42
C GLY A 93 58.46 -62.83 89.39
N ARG A 94 58.51 -64.07 88.88
CA ARG A 94 58.94 -65.31 89.59
C ARG A 94 59.53 -66.33 88.58
N VAL A 95 60.70 -66.92 88.86
CA VAL A 95 61.52 -67.79 87.96
C VAL A 95 62.41 -68.76 88.81
N LEU A 96 63.12 -69.72 88.18
CA LEU A 96 64.19 -70.66 88.67
C LEU A 96 63.72 -71.99 89.34
N LYS A 97 64.40 -73.17 89.20
CA LYS A 97 65.51 -73.65 88.31
C LYS A 97 65.65 -75.21 88.31
N ILE A 98 66.16 -75.79 87.21
CA ILE A 98 67.21 -76.87 86.99
C ILE A 98 67.39 -77.96 88.11
N VAL A 99 67.49 -79.29 87.85
CA VAL A 99 68.58 -80.15 87.25
C VAL A 99 67.91 -81.40 86.58
N THR A 100 68.24 -81.95 85.39
CA THR A 100 69.36 -82.85 84.97
C THR A 100 69.68 -84.03 85.92
N GLU A 101 70.01 -85.27 85.51
CA GLU A 101 70.19 -85.94 84.19
C GLU A 101 70.11 -87.50 84.28
N MET A 102 70.11 -88.22 83.13
CA MET A 102 70.34 -89.68 82.90
C MET A 102 69.32 -90.73 83.43
N GLY A 103 69.30 -91.91 82.79
CA GLY A 103 68.76 -93.16 83.36
C GLY A 103 67.98 -94.06 82.38
N SER A 104 68.50 -95.27 82.09
CA SER A 104 67.82 -96.32 81.30
C SER A 104 67.75 -97.64 82.06
N SER A 105 66.60 -98.32 82.04
CA SER A 105 66.55 -99.77 82.31
C SER A 105 65.25 -100.42 81.83
N SER A 106 65.35 -101.67 81.36
CA SER A 106 64.24 -102.59 81.11
C SER A 106 63.74 -103.24 82.41
N VAL A 107 62.57 -103.89 82.35
CA VAL A 107 62.06 -104.76 83.44
C VAL A 107 61.62 -106.11 82.88
N SER A 108 61.95 -107.20 83.58
CA SER A 108 61.58 -108.58 83.24
C SER A 108 61.63 -109.51 84.46
N GLY A 109 60.92 -110.64 84.38
CA GLY A 109 60.78 -111.67 85.43
C GLY A 109 59.37 -112.27 85.39
N PHE A 110 59.11 -113.52 85.80
CA PHE A 110 59.91 -114.60 86.44
C PHE A 110 59.60 -115.93 85.70
N SER A 111 60.54 -116.86 85.36
CA SER A 111 61.31 -117.84 86.19
C SER A 111 60.56 -119.18 86.46
N PRO A 112 61.20 -120.29 86.92
CA PRO A 112 62.39 -120.99 86.39
C PRO A 112 62.36 -122.56 86.45
N GLY A 113 63.41 -123.25 85.96
CA GLY A 113 63.71 -124.71 86.14
C GLY A 113 64.07 -125.42 84.81
N PHE A 114 65.25 -126.02 84.51
CA PHE A 114 66.10 -127.05 85.16
C PHE A 114 65.43 -128.45 85.13
N HIS A 115 66.03 -129.59 84.69
CA HIS A 115 67.43 -130.06 84.70
C HIS A 115 67.85 -130.96 83.48
N GLN A 116 69.13 -130.83 83.06
CA GLN A 116 70.13 -131.81 82.53
C GLN A 116 69.80 -133.13 81.74
N ALA A 117 70.25 -133.15 80.47
CA ALA A 117 70.90 -134.23 79.65
C ALA A 117 70.20 -135.57 79.23
N GLY A 118 70.38 -135.96 77.95
CA GLY A 118 70.02 -137.30 77.39
C GLY A 118 70.14 -137.42 75.85
N ALA A 119 71.17 -138.10 75.33
CA ALA A 119 71.67 -138.01 73.94
C ALA A 119 70.79 -138.57 72.76
N ALA A 120 70.76 -137.79 71.66
CA ALA A 120 71.13 -138.21 70.29
C ALA A 120 70.24 -139.08 69.35
N SER A 121 68.90 -139.03 69.42
CA SER A 121 68.04 -139.56 68.31
C SER A 121 67.13 -138.53 67.60
N ALA A 122 67.05 -137.28 68.07
CA ALA A 122 66.05 -136.30 67.60
C ALA A 122 66.46 -135.45 66.38
N ILE A 123 67.65 -135.66 65.80
CA ILE A 123 68.30 -134.69 64.90
C ILE A 123 67.62 -134.55 63.53
N LEU A 124 66.99 -135.61 63.00
CA LEU A 124 66.40 -135.58 61.66
C LEU A 124 65.09 -134.77 61.58
N GLU A 125 64.27 -134.79 62.63
CA GLU A 125 62.98 -134.08 62.65
C GLU A 125 63.12 -132.55 62.82
N SER A 126 64.28 -132.09 63.30
CA SER A 126 64.58 -130.67 63.51
C SER A 126 64.69 -129.89 62.19
N ARG A 127 65.36 -130.47 61.18
CA ARG A 127 65.72 -129.78 59.93
C ARG A 127 64.52 -129.41 59.05
N GLU A 128 63.44 -130.17 59.13
CA GLU A 128 62.26 -129.92 58.30
C GLU A 128 61.37 -128.79 58.87
N ARG A 129 61.45 -128.53 60.19
CA ARG A 129 60.79 -127.36 60.82
C ARG A 129 61.51 -126.06 60.47
N GLU A 130 62.84 -125.99 60.63
CA GLU A 130 63.64 -124.79 60.34
C GLU A 130 63.37 -124.22 58.93
N LYS A 131 63.27 -125.10 57.92
CA LYS A 131 63.02 -124.69 56.53
C LYS A 131 61.67 -123.99 56.35
N LYS A 132 60.64 -124.39 57.11
CA LYS A 132 59.28 -123.82 57.01
C LYS A 132 59.19 -122.48 57.73
N GLU A 133 59.85 -122.34 58.88
CA GLU A 133 59.97 -121.05 59.58
C GLU A 133 60.68 -120.01 58.71
N MET A 134 61.75 -120.39 58.00
CA MET A 134 62.47 -119.52 57.06
C MET A 134 61.63 -119.05 55.85
N GLN A 135 60.53 -119.72 55.48
CA GLN A 135 59.60 -119.19 54.48
C GLN A 135 58.65 -118.16 55.10
N ASP A 136 58.01 -118.49 56.24
CA ASP A 136 57.05 -117.61 56.91
C ASP A 136 57.70 -116.26 57.35
N LEU A 137 58.99 -116.29 57.69
CA LEU A 137 59.79 -115.09 58.00
C LEU A 137 60.05 -114.20 56.76
N ASN A 138 60.26 -114.81 55.58
CA ASN A 138 60.47 -114.08 54.33
C ASN A 138 59.17 -113.46 53.79
N ASP A 139 58.03 -114.15 53.89
CA ASP A 139 56.74 -113.61 53.45
C ASP A 139 56.31 -112.42 54.33
N ARG A 140 56.59 -112.47 55.64
CA ARG A 140 56.44 -111.32 56.56
C ARG A 140 57.34 -110.15 56.15
N LEU A 141 58.62 -110.41 55.82
CA LEU A 141 59.54 -109.36 55.34
C LEU A 141 59.05 -108.72 54.03
N ALA A 142 58.53 -109.51 53.08
CA ALA A 142 57.96 -108.99 51.84
C ALA A 142 56.77 -108.05 52.11
N SER A 143 55.85 -108.45 53.00
CA SER A 143 54.71 -107.61 53.42
C SER A 143 55.15 -106.30 54.10
N TYR A 144 56.18 -106.35 54.95
CA TYR A 144 56.76 -105.13 55.55
C TYR A 144 57.42 -104.22 54.50
N ILE A 145 58.16 -104.77 53.53
CA ILE A 145 58.80 -104.00 52.45
C ILE A 145 57.73 -103.32 51.57
N GLU A 146 56.65 -104.01 51.24
CA GLU A 146 55.53 -103.43 50.48
C GLU A 146 54.81 -102.35 51.28
N LYS A 147 54.61 -102.54 52.59
CA LYS A 147 54.05 -101.53 53.48
C LYS A 147 54.94 -100.29 53.59
N VAL A 148 56.26 -100.46 53.65
CA VAL A 148 57.22 -99.34 53.63
C VAL A 148 57.15 -98.60 52.30
N ARG A 149 57.18 -99.28 51.16
CA ARG A 149 57.03 -98.65 49.82
C ARG A 149 55.73 -97.86 49.68
N PHE A 150 54.62 -98.37 50.20
CA PHE A 150 53.35 -97.65 50.24
C PHE A 150 53.44 -96.36 51.08
N LEU A 151 54.04 -96.44 52.27
CA LEU A 151 54.23 -95.28 53.15
C LEU A 151 55.23 -94.26 52.57
N GLU A 152 56.28 -94.69 51.89
CA GLU A 152 57.21 -93.82 51.15
C GLU A 152 56.51 -93.08 50.00
N ALA A 153 55.68 -93.79 49.22
CA ALA A 153 54.87 -93.18 48.16
C ALA A 153 53.84 -92.18 48.72
N GLN A 154 53.19 -92.53 49.84
CA GLN A 154 52.26 -91.65 50.53
C GLN A 154 52.97 -90.39 51.10
N ASN A 155 54.13 -90.55 51.73
CA ASN A 155 54.94 -89.44 52.22
C ASN A 155 55.45 -88.54 51.09
N ARG A 156 55.87 -89.09 49.94
CA ARG A 156 56.19 -88.29 48.74
C ARG A 156 54.99 -87.48 48.25
N LYS A 157 53.79 -88.08 48.20
CA LYS A 157 52.59 -87.35 47.83
C LYS A 157 52.30 -86.21 48.81
N LEU A 158 52.30 -86.49 50.12
CA LEU A 158 52.06 -85.49 51.16
C LEU A 158 53.10 -84.37 51.16
N ALA A 159 54.37 -84.66 50.85
CA ALA A 159 55.40 -83.64 50.69
C ALA A 159 55.12 -82.73 49.49
N ASN A 160 54.77 -83.30 48.33
CA ASN A 160 54.41 -82.53 47.12
C ASN A 160 53.13 -81.69 47.35
N ASP A 161 52.12 -82.25 48.01
CA ASP A 161 50.87 -81.55 48.34
C ASP A 161 51.15 -80.39 49.32
N LEU A 162 52.02 -80.58 50.33
CA LEU A 162 52.48 -79.53 51.25
C LEU A 162 53.30 -78.44 50.55
N GLU A 163 54.19 -78.79 49.62
CA GLU A 163 54.97 -77.82 48.85
C GLU A 163 54.06 -77.01 47.91
N GLY A 164 53.08 -77.66 47.26
CA GLY A 164 52.06 -77.00 46.45
C GLY A 164 51.18 -76.04 47.26
N LEU A 165 50.75 -76.44 48.47
CA LEU A 165 50.01 -75.57 49.40
C LEU A 165 50.87 -74.41 49.89
N ARG A 166 52.11 -74.66 50.33
CA ARG A 166 53.04 -73.62 50.79
C ARG A 166 53.45 -72.65 49.67
N GLY A 167 53.49 -73.13 48.43
CA GLY A 167 53.73 -72.34 47.22
C GLY A 167 52.52 -71.55 46.72
N ARG A 168 51.32 -71.79 47.25
CA ARG A 168 50.08 -71.01 47.03
C ARG A 168 49.77 -70.06 48.19
N TRP A 169 50.10 -70.45 49.42
CA TRP A 169 49.94 -69.63 50.63
C TRP A 169 50.56 -68.24 50.40
N GLY A 170 49.73 -67.20 50.51
CA GLY A 170 50.14 -65.81 50.32
C GLY A 170 50.09 -65.33 48.87
N LYS A 171 50.20 -66.20 47.86
CA LYS A 171 49.98 -65.80 46.45
C LYS A 171 48.52 -65.51 46.18
N ASP A 172 47.62 -66.41 46.60
CA ASP A 172 46.18 -66.21 46.44
C ASP A 172 45.72 -64.97 47.22
N THR A 173 46.25 -64.77 48.43
CA THR A 173 46.04 -63.57 49.25
C THR A 173 46.58 -62.29 48.59
N SER A 174 47.76 -62.34 47.98
CA SER A 174 48.35 -61.20 47.27
C SER A 174 47.61 -60.87 45.97
N SER A 175 47.09 -61.88 45.27
CA SER A 175 46.25 -61.71 44.07
C SER A 175 44.93 -61.02 44.42
N VAL A 176 44.23 -61.51 45.45
CA VAL A 176 43.00 -60.88 45.97
C VAL A 176 43.28 -59.46 46.47
N LYS A 177 44.40 -59.23 47.16
CA LYS A 177 44.83 -57.90 47.57
C LYS A 177 45.06 -56.99 46.36
N GLN A 178 45.78 -57.45 45.34
CA GLN A 178 46.08 -56.67 44.14
C GLN A 178 44.82 -56.31 43.34
N MET A 179 43.84 -57.22 43.26
CA MET A 179 42.53 -56.92 42.68
C MET A 179 41.81 -55.81 43.47
N TYR A 180 41.71 -55.92 44.80
CA TYR A 180 41.09 -54.87 45.61
C TYR A 180 41.85 -53.52 45.57
N GLU A 181 43.18 -53.52 45.49
CA GLU A 181 43.97 -52.29 45.31
C GLU A 181 43.76 -51.68 43.92
N GLY A 182 43.54 -52.50 42.88
CA GLY A 182 43.15 -52.05 41.53
C GLY A 182 41.76 -51.42 41.50
N GLU A 183 40.75 -52.12 42.02
CA GLU A 183 39.36 -51.63 42.15
C GLU A 183 39.30 -50.32 42.96
N LEU A 184 40.06 -50.22 44.06
CA LEU A 184 40.16 -48.99 44.85
C LEU A 184 40.87 -47.85 44.11
N ALA A 185 41.83 -48.14 43.23
CA ALA A 185 42.49 -47.14 42.39
C ALA A 185 41.57 -46.65 41.27
N GLU A 186 40.81 -47.54 40.63
CA GLU A 186 39.84 -47.19 39.60
C GLU A 186 38.65 -46.41 40.17
N ALA A 187 38.10 -46.83 41.33
CA ALA A 187 37.05 -46.09 42.03
C ALA A 187 37.51 -44.67 42.44
N ARG A 188 38.77 -44.50 42.88
CA ARG A 188 39.36 -43.17 43.16
C ARG A 188 39.49 -42.34 41.89
N LYS A 189 40.02 -42.91 40.80
CA LYS A 189 40.12 -42.23 39.50
C LYS A 189 38.75 -41.77 39.01
N LEU A 190 37.72 -42.61 39.13
CA LEU A 190 36.34 -42.27 38.77
C LEU A 190 35.79 -41.11 39.62
N ILE A 191 36.09 -41.08 40.93
CA ILE A 191 35.75 -39.94 41.81
C ILE A 191 36.48 -38.67 41.36
N ASP A 192 37.78 -38.73 41.06
CA ASP A 192 38.55 -37.56 40.61
C ASP A 192 38.09 -37.05 39.24
N ASP A 193 37.79 -37.94 38.28
CA ASP A 193 37.34 -37.57 36.94
C ASP A 193 35.89 -37.06 36.96
N THR A 194 35.00 -37.64 37.78
CA THR A 194 33.65 -37.08 38.00
C THR A 194 33.67 -35.75 38.76
N ALA A 195 34.60 -35.54 39.69
CA ALA A 195 34.80 -34.26 40.36
C ALA A 195 35.29 -33.17 39.39
N LYS A 196 36.22 -33.49 38.48
CA LYS A 196 36.64 -32.59 37.39
C LYS A 196 35.47 -32.23 36.47
N ASN A 197 34.72 -33.23 36.01
CA ASN A 197 33.55 -33.03 35.16
C ASN A 197 32.45 -32.21 35.84
N LYS A 198 32.25 -32.40 37.15
CA LYS A 198 31.36 -31.56 37.95
C LYS A 198 31.85 -30.10 37.97
N ALA A 199 33.13 -29.86 38.26
CA ALA A 199 33.68 -28.51 38.34
C ALA A 199 33.67 -27.76 36.99
N THR A 200 33.86 -28.46 35.87
CA THR A 200 33.73 -27.85 34.53
C THR A 200 32.28 -27.50 34.21
N LEU A 201 31.33 -28.38 34.52
CA LEU A 201 29.89 -28.10 34.38
C LEU A 201 29.43 -26.95 35.29
N GLU A 202 29.87 -26.89 36.55
CA GLU A 202 29.58 -25.77 37.45
C GLU A 202 30.16 -24.44 36.91
N SER A 203 31.37 -24.45 36.32
CA SER A 203 31.92 -23.27 35.64
C SER A 203 31.11 -22.86 34.40
N GLN A 204 30.60 -23.82 33.62
CA GLN A 204 29.74 -23.53 32.46
C GLN A 204 28.38 -22.96 32.90
N ILE A 205 27.75 -23.53 33.93
CA ILE A 205 26.49 -23.03 34.51
C ILE A 205 26.66 -21.58 34.98
N ASN A 206 27.74 -21.26 35.71
CA ASN A 206 27.98 -19.89 36.19
C ASN A 206 28.21 -18.89 35.05
N ARG A 207 28.85 -19.29 33.94
CA ARG A 207 28.97 -18.46 32.73
C ARG A 207 27.62 -18.22 32.10
N LEU A 208 26.88 -19.29 31.79
CA LEU A 208 25.55 -19.21 31.16
C LEU A 208 24.55 -18.40 32.01
N GLN A 209 24.64 -18.47 33.34
CA GLN A 209 23.85 -17.61 34.24
C GLN A 209 24.23 -16.14 34.15
N THR A 210 25.52 -15.83 33.98
CA THR A 210 26.03 -14.46 33.76
C THR A 210 25.57 -13.93 32.39
N ASP A 211 25.72 -14.74 31.34
CA ASP A 211 25.28 -14.42 29.98
C ASP A 211 23.77 -14.16 29.93
N LEU A 212 22.97 -15.03 30.58
CA LEU A 212 21.51 -14.86 30.70
C LEU A 212 21.12 -13.60 31.47
N ALA A 213 21.87 -13.20 32.50
CA ALA A 213 21.63 -11.95 33.22
C ALA A 213 21.96 -10.73 32.33
N GLU A 214 23.04 -10.79 31.55
CA GLU A 214 23.40 -9.72 30.61
C GLU A 214 22.38 -9.60 29.46
N PHE A 215 21.92 -10.72 28.89
CA PHE A 215 20.87 -10.72 27.86
C PHE A 215 19.53 -10.21 28.39
N ARG A 216 19.13 -10.58 29.61
CA ARG A 216 17.93 -10.03 30.27
C ARG A 216 18.03 -8.52 30.44
N ARG A 217 19.15 -8.01 30.95
CA ARG A 217 19.37 -6.57 31.07
C ARG A 217 19.31 -5.86 29.73
N LYS A 218 19.99 -6.37 28.69
CA LYS A 218 19.93 -5.80 27.33
C LYS A 218 18.50 -5.77 26.78
N TYR A 219 17.70 -6.80 27.05
CA TYR A 219 16.30 -6.87 26.67
C TYR A 219 15.42 -5.85 27.44
N GLU A 220 15.61 -5.70 28.75
CA GLU A 220 14.92 -4.70 29.57
C GLU A 220 15.28 -3.26 29.15
N ASP A 221 16.55 -2.97 28.93
CA ASP A 221 17.01 -1.64 28.48
C ASP A 221 16.51 -1.34 27.05
N ALA A 222 16.43 -2.33 26.14
CA ALA A 222 15.81 -2.18 24.83
C ALA A 222 14.28 -1.99 24.89
N LEU A 223 13.57 -2.66 25.82
CA LEU A 223 12.14 -2.41 26.06
C LEU A 223 11.88 -1.00 26.58
N ARG A 224 12.73 -0.50 27.49
CA ARG A 224 12.68 0.89 27.98
C ARG A 224 12.90 1.90 26.86
N GLN A 225 13.91 1.67 26.01
CA GLN A 225 14.12 2.53 24.84
C GLN A 225 12.91 2.52 23.92
N ARG A 226 12.36 1.34 23.58
CA ARG A 226 11.15 1.23 22.75
C ARG A 226 9.94 1.96 23.36
N ALA A 227 9.77 1.93 24.68
CA ALA A 227 8.71 2.67 25.37
C ALA A 227 8.90 4.19 25.25
N GLY A 228 10.11 4.69 25.51
CA GLY A 228 10.43 6.13 25.35
C GLY A 228 10.41 6.61 23.89
N ASP A 229 10.68 5.73 22.92
CA ASP A 229 10.52 6.05 21.49
C ASP A 229 9.04 6.03 21.06
N GLN A 230 8.20 5.18 21.64
CA GLN A 230 6.74 5.22 21.47
C GLN A 230 6.16 6.54 22.02
N GLU A 231 6.55 6.95 23.23
CA GLU A 231 6.09 8.21 23.84
C GLU A 231 6.44 9.45 22.98
N LYS A 232 7.63 9.46 22.36
CA LYS A 232 8.02 10.49 21.38
C LYS A 232 7.14 10.46 20.13
N ILE A 233 6.83 9.27 19.60
CA ILE A 233 5.95 9.13 18.43
C ILE A 233 4.56 9.66 18.74
N ASP A 234 3.98 9.30 19.89
CA ASP A 234 2.63 9.73 20.29
C ASP A 234 2.59 11.25 20.54
N GLY A 235 3.65 11.83 21.10
CA GLY A 235 3.84 13.28 21.22
C GLY A 235 3.96 14.00 19.86
N LEU A 236 4.74 13.46 18.92
CA LEU A 236 4.90 14.01 17.56
C LEU A 236 3.60 13.90 16.75
N LEU A 237 2.82 12.81 16.91
CA LEU A 237 1.51 12.67 16.30
C LEU A 237 0.51 13.71 16.84
N THR A 238 0.60 14.04 18.12
CA THR A 238 -0.21 15.10 18.75
C THR A 238 0.13 16.48 18.18
N GLN A 239 1.42 16.82 18.06
CA GLN A 239 1.89 18.06 17.44
C GLN A 239 1.51 18.15 15.95
N LEU A 240 1.60 17.05 15.20
CA LEU A 240 1.17 16.99 13.80
C LEU A 240 -0.33 17.30 13.68
N SER A 241 -1.17 16.71 14.52
CA SER A 241 -2.62 16.97 14.55
C SER A 241 -2.96 18.43 14.89
N GLU A 242 -2.21 19.04 15.82
CA GLU A 242 -2.35 20.46 16.17
C GLU A 242 -1.99 21.38 14.99
N HIS A 243 -0.86 21.15 14.32
CA HIS A 243 -0.47 21.91 13.13
C HIS A 243 -1.38 21.66 11.92
N GLU A 244 -1.93 20.46 11.75
CA GLU A 244 -2.97 20.19 10.74
C GLU A 244 -4.26 20.97 11.04
N ALA A 245 -4.68 21.04 12.31
CA ALA A 245 -5.83 21.84 12.72
C ALA A 245 -5.60 23.35 12.50
N GLU A 246 -4.42 23.87 12.86
CA GLU A 246 -4.02 25.26 12.62
C GLU A 246 -4.00 25.59 11.11
N ALA A 247 -3.37 24.74 10.29
CA ALA A 247 -3.32 24.92 8.85
C ALA A 247 -4.72 24.92 8.21
N ASN A 248 -5.65 24.09 8.71
CA ASN A 248 -7.04 24.09 8.26
C ASN A 248 -7.80 25.34 8.69
N LEU A 249 -7.55 25.87 9.90
CA LEU A 249 -8.10 27.15 10.36
C LEU A 249 -7.61 28.32 9.49
N LEU A 250 -6.31 28.37 9.21
CA LEU A 250 -5.69 29.40 8.38
C LEU A 250 -6.19 29.36 6.93
N ARG A 251 -6.35 28.17 6.34
CA ARG A 251 -6.94 28.00 5.00
C ARG A 251 -8.36 28.58 4.93
N ARG A 252 -9.24 28.26 5.89
CA ARG A 252 -10.59 28.83 5.99
C ARG A 252 -10.57 30.35 6.20
N ARG A 253 -9.57 30.87 6.94
CA ARG A 253 -9.42 32.32 7.15
C ARG A 253 -8.96 33.04 5.87
N ILE A 254 -8.12 32.42 5.06
CA ILE A 254 -7.72 32.93 3.73
C ILE A 254 -8.94 32.95 2.80
N GLU A 255 -9.65 31.83 2.67
CA GLU A 255 -10.88 31.71 1.86
C GLU A 255 -11.91 32.81 2.17
N GLY A 256 -12.22 33.02 3.46
CA GLY A 256 -13.14 34.09 3.88
C GLY A 256 -12.64 35.52 3.62
N LEU A 257 -11.31 35.74 3.56
CA LEU A 257 -10.71 37.03 3.19
C LEU A 257 -10.70 37.23 1.66
N GLU A 258 -10.47 36.17 0.89
CA GLU A 258 -10.56 36.20 -0.57
C GLU A 258 -12.00 36.50 -1.03
N ASP A 259 -13.00 35.94 -0.36
CA ASP A 259 -14.42 36.26 -0.60
C ASP A 259 -14.79 37.71 -0.25
N GLU A 260 -14.19 38.29 0.79
CA GLU A 260 -14.36 39.71 1.12
C GLU A 260 -13.70 40.61 0.07
N VAL A 261 -12.47 40.29 -0.34
CA VAL A 261 -11.77 40.96 -1.44
C VAL A 261 -12.55 40.86 -2.75
N ASN A 262 -13.17 39.72 -3.04
CA ASN A 262 -13.99 39.52 -4.23
C ASN A 262 -15.33 40.28 -4.17
N ARG A 263 -15.93 40.45 -2.98
CA ARG A 263 -17.09 41.33 -2.77
C ARG A 263 -16.73 42.80 -2.95
N MET A 264 -15.66 43.28 -2.30
CA MET A 264 -15.16 44.66 -2.47
C MET A 264 -14.78 44.98 -3.92
N LYS A 265 -14.16 44.04 -4.66
CA LYS A 265 -13.87 44.21 -6.10
C LYS A 265 -15.14 44.40 -6.93
N LYS A 266 -16.17 43.57 -6.69
CA LYS A 266 -17.46 43.67 -7.40
C LYS A 266 -18.16 45.01 -7.13
N GLU A 267 -18.15 45.48 -5.88
CA GLU A 267 -18.70 46.79 -5.54
C GLU A 267 -17.90 47.94 -6.17
N ASN A 268 -16.57 47.89 -6.13
CA ASN A 268 -15.72 48.91 -6.77
C ASN A 268 -15.99 48.99 -8.29
N MET A 269 -16.14 47.85 -8.98
CA MET A 269 -16.53 47.81 -10.40
C MET A 269 -17.94 48.39 -10.64
N ARG A 270 -18.91 48.15 -9.75
CA ARG A 270 -20.24 48.79 -9.82
C ARG A 270 -20.12 50.31 -9.71
N LEU A 271 -19.42 50.81 -8.69
CA LEU A 271 -19.22 52.24 -8.44
C LEU A 271 -18.45 52.92 -9.58
N GLN A 272 -17.47 52.26 -10.18
CA GLN A 272 -16.79 52.76 -11.40
C GLN A 272 -17.73 52.83 -12.61
N SER A 273 -18.63 51.85 -12.79
CA SER A 273 -19.64 51.89 -13.86
C SER A 273 -20.63 53.04 -13.66
N GLU A 274 -21.09 53.26 -12.43
CA GLU A 274 -21.99 54.35 -12.07
C GLU A 274 -21.32 55.73 -12.20
N LEU A 275 -20.06 55.87 -11.76
CA LEU A 275 -19.26 57.09 -11.96
C LEU A 275 -19.04 57.42 -13.43
N ASN A 276 -18.80 56.41 -14.28
CA ASN A 276 -18.61 56.63 -15.71
C ASN A 276 -19.91 57.01 -16.43
N LYS A 277 -21.06 56.48 -16.00
CA LYS A 277 -22.38 56.94 -16.48
C LYS A 277 -22.64 58.39 -16.07
N ALA A 278 -22.46 58.73 -14.80
CA ALA A 278 -22.64 60.10 -14.31
C ALA A 278 -21.72 61.12 -15.02
N ARG A 279 -20.57 60.69 -15.53
CA ARG A 279 -19.71 61.49 -16.43
C ARG A 279 -20.31 61.65 -17.82
N THR A 280 -20.70 60.56 -18.51
CA THR A 280 -21.32 60.66 -19.84
C THR A 280 -22.62 61.45 -19.83
N ASP A 281 -23.39 61.36 -18.75
CA ASP A 281 -24.64 62.09 -18.57
C ASP A 281 -24.36 63.60 -18.36
N LEU A 282 -23.31 63.95 -17.59
CA LEU A 282 -22.85 65.33 -17.42
C LEU A 282 -22.26 65.92 -18.71
N ASP A 283 -21.50 65.14 -19.47
CA ASP A 283 -20.96 65.55 -20.77
C ASP A 283 -22.11 65.80 -21.76
N GLN A 284 -23.12 64.91 -21.79
CA GLN A 284 -24.31 65.08 -22.64
C GLN A 284 -25.15 66.31 -22.24
N GLU A 285 -25.40 66.54 -20.94
CA GLU A 285 -26.09 67.78 -20.52
C GLU A 285 -25.26 69.05 -20.76
N THR A 286 -23.94 68.93 -20.76
CA THR A 286 -23.05 70.04 -21.16
C THR A 286 -23.19 70.36 -22.66
N LEU A 287 -23.30 69.34 -23.52
CA LEU A 287 -23.63 69.51 -24.95
C LEU A 287 -25.03 70.08 -25.14
N ASN A 288 -26.06 69.49 -24.52
CA ASN A 288 -27.45 69.98 -24.58
C ASN A 288 -27.53 71.47 -24.22
N ARG A 289 -26.87 71.87 -23.13
CA ARG A 289 -26.78 73.27 -22.69
C ARG A 289 -26.12 74.17 -23.73
N ILE A 290 -25.02 73.73 -24.36
CA ILE A 290 -24.35 74.49 -25.43
C ILE A 290 -25.29 74.64 -26.63
N ASP A 291 -25.97 73.59 -27.05
CA ASP A 291 -26.92 73.64 -28.17
C ASP A 291 -28.11 74.56 -27.89
N TYR A 292 -28.67 74.55 -26.67
CA TYR A 292 -29.71 75.50 -26.27
C TYR A 292 -29.18 76.95 -26.21
N GLN A 293 -27.94 77.17 -25.75
CA GLN A 293 -27.32 78.50 -25.80
C GLN A 293 -27.12 79.00 -27.23
N ASN A 294 -26.70 78.12 -28.15
CA ASN A 294 -26.58 78.42 -29.58
C ASN A 294 -27.94 78.74 -30.21
N GLN A 295 -28.99 77.96 -29.92
CA GLN A 295 -30.36 78.23 -30.39
C GLN A 295 -30.89 79.58 -29.91
N VAL A 296 -30.67 79.92 -28.63
CA VAL A 296 -31.04 81.23 -28.08
C VAL A 296 -30.27 82.36 -28.77
N GLN A 297 -28.98 82.18 -29.05
CA GLN A 297 -28.18 83.17 -29.78
C GLN A 297 -28.71 83.40 -31.21
N THR A 298 -28.99 82.34 -31.97
CA THR A 298 -29.57 82.43 -33.32
C THR A 298 -30.94 83.15 -33.30
N LEU A 299 -31.80 82.84 -32.34
CA LEU A 299 -33.11 83.49 -32.20
C LEU A 299 -33.00 84.97 -31.81
N LEU A 300 -31.99 85.37 -31.02
CA LEU A 300 -31.71 86.78 -30.73
C LEU A 300 -31.22 87.53 -31.98
N GLU A 301 -30.33 86.91 -32.77
CA GLU A 301 -29.85 87.47 -34.03
C GLU A 301 -30.97 87.60 -35.08
N GLU A 302 -31.90 86.64 -35.13
CA GLU A 302 -33.12 86.70 -35.95
C GLU A 302 -34.06 87.83 -35.50
N ILE A 303 -34.32 87.96 -34.19
CA ILE A 303 -35.13 89.07 -33.64
C ILE A 303 -34.53 90.43 -33.98
N ASP A 304 -33.21 90.61 -33.81
CA ASP A 304 -32.54 91.87 -34.12
C ASP A 304 -32.35 92.09 -35.63
N PHE A 305 -32.36 91.05 -36.47
CA PHE A 305 -32.52 91.19 -37.92
C PHE A 305 -33.93 91.70 -38.28
N ILE A 306 -34.98 91.04 -37.81
CA ILE A 306 -36.38 91.39 -38.06
C ILE A 306 -36.69 92.82 -37.59
N ARG A 307 -36.18 93.22 -36.40
CA ARG A 307 -36.25 94.62 -35.92
C ARG A 307 -35.63 95.61 -36.89
N ARG A 308 -34.40 95.36 -37.37
CA ARG A 308 -33.71 96.24 -38.33
C ARG A 308 -34.46 96.35 -39.66
N VAL A 309 -35.11 95.28 -40.12
CA VAL A 309 -35.96 95.28 -41.31
C VAL A 309 -37.21 96.14 -41.09
N HIS A 310 -37.98 95.90 -40.02
CA HIS A 310 -39.16 96.71 -39.72
C HIS A 310 -38.82 98.20 -39.46
N ASP A 311 -37.71 98.49 -38.75
CA ASP A 311 -37.22 99.86 -38.54
C ASP A 311 -36.81 100.55 -39.84
N GLN A 312 -36.50 99.81 -40.90
CA GLN A 312 -36.20 100.37 -42.22
C GLN A 312 -37.48 100.55 -43.04
N GLU A 313 -38.35 99.55 -43.06
CA GLU A 313 -39.68 99.60 -43.70
C GLU A 313 -40.53 100.76 -43.14
N ILE A 314 -40.52 100.98 -41.83
CA ILE A 314 -41.20 102.10 -41.17
C ILE A 314 -40.65 103.45 -41.65
N LYS A 315 -39.34 103.59 -41.87
CA LYS A 315 -38.74 104.84 -42.40
C LYS A 315 -39.14 105.07 -43.86
N GLU A 316 -39.20 104.01 -44.66
CA GLU A 316 -39.60 104.08 -46.07
C GLU A 316 -41.09 104.42 -46.20
N LEU A 317 -41.96 103.81 -45.39
CA LEU A 317 -43.38 104.17 -45.28
C LEU A 317 -43.59 105.59 -44.76
N GLN A 318 -42.79 106.07 -43.80
CA GLN A 318 -42.82 107.48 -43.36
C GLN A 318 -42.37 108.45 -44.46
N ALA A 319 -41.34 108.10 -45.22
CA ALA A 319 -40.86 108.90 -46.36
C ALA A 319 -41.87 108.93 -47.52
N LEU A 320 -42.60 107.84 -47.75
CA LEU A 320 -43.72 107.78 -48.69
C LEU A 320 -44.89 108.65 -48.21
N ALA A 321 -45.36 108.47 -46.98
CA ALA A 321 -46.46 109.27 -46.42
C ALA A 321 -46.17 110.78 -46.41
N ALA A 322 -44.90 111.19 -46.29
CA ALA A 322 -44.49 112.59 -46.39
C ALA A 322 -44.63 113.18 -47.82
N ARG A 323 -44.60 112.35 -48.88
CA ARG A 323 -44.75 112.79 -50.28
C ARG A 323 -46.22 112.99 -50.71
N ASP A 324 -47.18 112.45 -49.98
CA ASP A 324 -48.59 112.34 -50.43
C ASP A 324 -49.45 113.59 -50.20
N THR A 325 -48.87 114.67 -49.67
CA THR A 325 -49.63 115.83 -49.16
C THR A 325 -49.94 116.92 -50.21
N THR A 326 -49.54 116.74 -51.47
CA THR A 326 -49.73 117.72 -52.56
C THR A 326 -50.96 117.46 -53.44
N ALA A 327 -51.61 118.53 -53.91
CA ALA A 327 -52.89 118.44 -54.62
C ALA A 327 -52.79 117.76 -56.00
N GLU A 328 -51.68 117.95 -56.72
CA GLU A 328 -51.41 117.30 -58.01
C GLU A 328 -51.40 115.76 -57.89
N ASN A 329 -50.95 115.25 -56.73
CA ASN A 329 -50.95 113.82 -56.45
C ASN A 329 -52.36 113.24 -56.45
N ARG A 330 -53.45 114.01 -56.24
CA ARG A 330 -54.81 113.44 -56.26
C ARG A 330 -55.28 112.99 -57.63
N GLU A 331 -54.88 113.65 -58.72
CA GLU A 331 -55.20 113.17 -60.07
C GLU A 331 -54.23 112.07 -60.52
N PHE A 332 -52.95 112.19 -60.14
CA PHE A 332 -51.98 111.10 -60.28
C PHE A 332 -52.49 109.82 -59.60
N PHE A 333 -52.84 109.87 -58.31
CA PHE A 333 -53.43 108.76 -57.57
C PHE A 333 -54.78 108.32 -58.10
N LYS A 334 -55.59 109.17 -58.74
CA LYS A 334 -56.83 108.71 -59.37
C LYS A 334 -56.56 107.83 -60.60
N ASN A 335 -55.53 108.15 -61.37
CA ASN A 335 -55.10 107.31 -62.50
C ASN A 335 -54.28 106.11 -62.04
N GLU A 336 -53.31 106.29 -61.14
CA GLU A 336 -52.51 105.19 -60.57
C GLU A 336 -53.35 104.22 -59.74
N LEU A 337 -54.37 104.66 -59.00
CA LEU A 337 -55.31 103.74 -58.35
C LEU A 337 -56.18 103.02 -59.39
N ALA A 338 -56.52 103.64 -60.52
CA ALA A 338 -57.24 102.97 -61.61
C ALA A 338 -56.36 101.97 -62.40
N LEU A 339 -55.07 102.26 -62.52
CA LEU A 339 -54.06 101.34 -63.06
C LEU A 339 -53.79 100.21 -62.06
N ALA A 340 -53.46 100.52 -60.81
CA ALA A 340 -53.28 99.54 -59.74
C ALA A 340 -54.53 98.69 -59.49
N ILE A 341 -55.77 99.19 -59.63
CA ILE A 341 -56.98 98.34 -59.57
C ILE A 341 -57.08 97.41 -60.79
N ARG A 342 -56.65 97.86 -61.98
CA ARG A 342 -56.53 96.98 -63.16
C ARG A 342 -55.42 95.95 -62.95
N ASP A 343 -54.29 96.34 -62.40
CA ASP A 343 -53.10 95.51 -62.30
C ASP A 343 -53.17 94.55 -61.11
N ILE A 344 -53.72 94.95 -59.96
CA ILE A 344 -54.16 94.03 -58.89
C ILE A 344 -55.18 93.03 -59.44
N ARG A 345 -56.07 93.42 -60.36
CA ARG A 345 -57.02 92.48 -60.98
C ARG A 345 -56.32 91.52 -61.94
N ASN A 346 -55.43 92.03 -62.81
CA ASN A 346 -54.61 91.20 -63.70
C ASN A 346 -53.70 90.25 -62.90
N GLU A 347 -53.15 90.72 -61.78
CA GLU A 347 -52.31 89.96 -60.85
C GLU A 347 -53.13 88.95 -60.07
N TYR A 348 -54.35 89.26 -59.63
CA TYR A 348 -55.24 88.29 -58.98
C TYR A 348 -55.74 87.23 -59.96
N ASP A 349 -56.04 87.61 -61.21
CA ASP A 349 -56.36 86.66 -62.29
C ASP A 349 -55.13 85.82 -62.67
N SER A 350 -53.93 86.39 -62.68
CA SER A 350 -52.65 85.70 -62.89
C SER A 350 -52.31 84.74 -61.75
N VAL A 351 -52.43 85.17 -60.50
CA VAL A 351 -52.25 84.36 -59.29
C VAL A 351 -53.32 83.29 -59.18
N SER A 352 -54.55 83.54 -59.66
CA SER A 352 -55.58 82.50 -59.80
C SER A 352 -55.19 81.44 -60.85
N LEU A 353 -54.68 81.87 -62.01
CA LEU A 353 -54.15 80.97 -63.05
C LEU A 353 -52.92 80.18 -62.57
N GLN A 354 -52.02 80.85 -61.84
CA GLN A 354 -50.80 80.29 -61.31
C GLN A 354 -51.10 79.32 -60.17
N ASN A 355 -51.94 79.68 -59.19
CA ASN A 355 -52.43 78.77 -58.16
C ASN A 355 -53.12 77.53 -58.77
N LYS A 356 -53.86 77.68 -59.88
CA LYS A 356 -54.42 76.55 -60.61
C LYS A 356 -53.33 75.70 -61.29
N SER A 357 -52.36 76.34 -61.95
CA SER A 357 -51.23 75.67 -62.61
C SER A 357 -50.34 74.92 -61.60
N ASP A 358 -50.07 75.52 -60.45
CA ASP A 358 -49.31 74.95 -59.34
C ASP A 358 -50.09 73.87 -58.64
N MET A 359 -51.40 74.01 -58.45
CA MET A 359 -52.25 72.94 -57.92
C MET A 359 -52.33 71.74 -58.88
N GLU A 360 -52.49 71.98 -60.19
CA GLU A 360 -52.40 70.92 -61.20
C GLU A 360 -51.01 70.27 -61.24
N SER A 361 -49.94 71.05 -61.13
CA SER A 361 -48.56 70.56 -61.14
C SER A 361 -48.21 69.81 -59.86
N TRP A 362 -48.71 70.26 -58.71
CA TRP A 362 -48.62 69.58 -57.42
C TRP A 362 -49.40 68.28 -57.43
N TYR A 363 -50.61 68.24 -57.98
CA TYR A 363 -51.34 66.99 -58.16
C TYR A 363 -50.60 66.03 -59.11
N LYS A 364 -50.08 66.50 -60.25
CA LYS A 364 -49.27 65.69 -61.18
C LYS A 364 -48.01 65.13 -60.47
N LEU A 365 -47.29 65.97 -59.73
CA LEU A 365 -46.08 65.60 -59.00
C LEU A 365 -46.38 64.65 -57.84
N LYS A 366 -47.46 64.87 -57.08
CA LYS A 366 -47.87 63.96 -55.99
C LYS A 366 -48.35 62.61 -56.50
N VAL A 367 -49.06 62.57 -57.64
CA VAL A 367 -49.40 61.31 -58.34
C VAL A 367 -48.12 60.60 -58.81
N GLN A 368 -47.18 61.32 -59.42
CA GLN A 368 -45.89 60.78 -59.85
C GLN A 368 -45.05 60.28 -58.67
N GLU A 369 -45.05 60.96 -57.53
CA GLU A 369 -44.40 60.55 -56.28
C GLU A 369 -45.02 59.27 -55.72
N ILE A 370 -46.36 59.19 -55.63
CA ILE A 370 -47.07 57.97 -55.20
C ILE A 370 -46.78 56.81 -56.15
N GLN A 371 -46.75 57.06 -57.47
CA GLN A 371 -46.53 56.05 -58.49
C GLN A 371 -45.08 55.56 -58.52
N THR A 372 -44.10 56.44 -58.30
CA THR A 372 -42.67 56.07 -58.19
C THR A 372 -42.33 55.43 -56.84
N ALA A 373 -42.97 55.84 -55.74
CA ALA A 373 -42.87 55.18 -54.44
C ALA A 373 -43.47 53.76 -54.49
N SER A 374 -44.64 53.60 -55.12
CA SER A 374 -45.28 52.30 -55.36
C SER A 374 -44.42 51.38 -56.24
N ALA A 375 -43.84 51.91 -57.32
CA ALA A 375 -42.90 51.18 -58.15
C ALA A 375 -41.64 50.76 -57.38
N ARG A 376 -41.01 51.68 -56.62
CA ARG A 376 -39.85 51.38 -55.77
C ARG A 376 -40.16 50.29 -54.74
N HIS A 377 -41.28 50.40 -54.03
CA HIS A 377 -41.69 49.41 -53.04
C HIS A 377 -42.00 48.04 -53.66
N THR A 378 -42.54 48.03 -54.89
CA THR A 378 -42.74 46.80 -55.67
C THR A 378 -41.42 46.15 -56.09
N MET A 379 -40.43 46.93 -56.54
CA MET A 379 -39.09 46.44 -56.88
C MET A 379 -38.33 45.93 -55.64
N GLU A 380 -38.41 46.64 -54.53
CA GLU A 380 -37.84 46.24 -53.23
C GLU A 380 -38.46 44.93 -52.72
N THR A 381 -39.80 44.82 -52.77
CA THR A 381 -40.53 43.59 -52.46
C THR A 381 -40.14 42.45 -53.39
N GLY A 382 -39.85 42.74 -54.66
CA GLY A 382 -39.30 41.79 -55.63
C GLY A 382 -37.91 41.28 -55.22
N TYR A 383 -36.98 42.19 -54.92
CA TYR A 383 -35.63 41.86 -54.45
C TYR A 383 -35.64 41.01 -53.18
N GLN A 384 -36.46 41.38 -52.18
CA GLN A 384 -36.63 40.59 -50.94
C GLN A 384 -37.18 39.18 -51.22
N LYS A 385 -38.10 39.01 -52.17
CA LYS A 385 -38.62 37.69 -52.58
C LYS A 385 -37.57 36.85 -53.31
N GLU A 386 -36.78 37.46 -54.20
CA GLU A 386 -35.71 36.78 -54.94
C GLU A 386 -34.58 36.33 -53.98
N GLU A 387 -34.23 37.17 -53.00
CA GLU A 387 -33.24 36.82 -51.96
C GLU A 387 -33.75 35.73 -51.02
N VAL A 388 -35.00 35.78 -50.56
CA VAL A 388 -35.62 34.70 -49.78
C VAL A 388 -35.67 33.39 -50.57
N LYS A 389 -35.90 33.44 -51.89
CA LYS A 389 -35.85 32.28 -52.79
C LYS A 389 -34.42 31.74 -52.95
N ARG A 390 -33.42 32.61 -53.09
CA ARG A 390 -31.98 32.26 -53.12
C ARG A 390 -31.55 31.55 -51.83
N LEU A 391 -31.88 32.13 -50.68
CA LEU A 391 -31.58 31.57 -49.35
C LEU A 391 -32.30 30.23 -49.11
N ARG A 392 -33.56 30.08 -49.57
CA ARG A 392 -34.29 28.81 -49.53
C ARG A 392 -33.63 27.73 -50.39
N SER A 393 -33.11 28.08 -51.58
CA SER A 393 -32.35 27.14 -52.42
C SER A 393 -31.09 26.67 -51.70
N GLN A 394 -30.28 27.60 -51.21
CA GLN A 394 -29.04 27.27 -50.48
C GLN A 394 -29.30 26.43 -49.21
N MET A 395 -30.41 26.69 -48.50
CA MET A 395 -30.84 25.85 -47.37
C MET A 395 -31.23 24.43 -47.81
N GLY A 396 -31.80 24.27 -49.00
CA GLY A 396 -32.05 22.97 -49.63
C GLY A 396 -30.73 22.25 -49.98
N ASP A 397 -29.82 22.94 -50.67
CA ASP A 397 -28.52 22.40 -51.07
C ASP A 397 -27.68 21.94 -49.87
N LEU A 398 -27.71 22.70 -48.76
CA LEU A 398 -27.03 22.36 -47.51
C LEU A 398 -27.70 21.18 -46.78
N ARG A 399 -29.03 21.06 -46.84
CA ARG A 399 -29.75 19.90 -46.30
C ARG A 399 -29.51 18.61 -47.10
N GLY A 400 -29.40 18.72 -48.44
CA GLY A 400 -28.99 17.60 -49.28
C GLY A 400 -27.61 17.08 -48.89
N LYS A 401 -26.62 17.99 -48.84
CA LYS A 401 -25.24 17.67 -48.40
C LYS A 401 -25.17 17.10 -46.99
N LEU A 402 -26.04 17.52 -46.08
CA LEU A 402 -26.14 16.93 -44.75
C LEU A 402 -26.61 15.47 -44.82
N GLY A 403 -27.70 15.20 -45.55
CA GLY A 403 -28.20 13.82 -45.75
C GLY A 403 -27.21 12.91 -46.49
N ASP A 404 -26.45 13.44 -47.45
CA ASP A 404 -25.36 12.72 -48.12
C ASP A 404 -24.24 12.32 -47.13
N LEU A 405 -23.87 13.24 -46.23
CA LEU A 405 -22.85 13.01 -45.20
C LEU A 405 -23.35 12.06 -44.11
N GLU A 406 -24.60 12.17 -43.68
CA GLU A 406 -25.25 11.24 -42.73
C GLU A 406 -25.33 9.82 -43.31
N SER A 407 -25.72 9.70 -44.59
CA SER A 407 -25.75 8.42 -45.31
C SER A 407 -24.35 7.81 -45.46
N ARG A 408 -23.34 8.63 -45.77
CA ARG A 408 -21.93 8.21 -45.83
C ARG A 408 -21.41 7.78 -44.46
N ASN A 409 -21.78 8.49 -43.38
CA ASN A 409 -21.38 8.14 -42.02
C ASN A 409 -22.00 6.80 -41.59
N SER A 410 -23.29 6.58 -41.85
CA SER A 410 -23.96 5.30 -41.57
C SER A 410 -23.34 4.12 -42.34
N LEU A 411 -22.85 4.35 -43.56
CA LEU A 411 -22.12 3.33 -44.32
C LEU A 411 -20.75 3.02 -43.71
N LEU A 412 -20.00 4.05 -43.28
CA LEU A 412 -18.71 3.87 -42.61
C LEU A 412 -18.86 3.20 -41.23
N GLU A 413 -19.90 3.54 -40.47
CA GLU A 413 -20.23 2.88 -39.20
C GLU A 413 -20.53 1.39 -39.38
N LYS A 414 -21.24 1.01 -40.45
CA LYS A 414 -21.46 -0.39 -40.82
C LYS A 414 -20.17 -1.11 -41.21
N GLN A 415 -19.29 -0.46 -41.97
CA GLN A 415 -17.97 -1.02 -42.31
C GLN A 415 -17.10 -1.21 -41.07
N VAL A 416 -17.14 -0.28 -40.10
CA VAL A 416 -16.46 -0.45 -38.81
C VAL A 416 -17.04 -1.63 -38.03
N GLN A 417 -18.37 -1.77 -37.97
CA GLN A 417 -19.03 -2.90 -37.30
C GLN A 417 -18.66 -4.25 -37.94
N GLU A 418 -18.66 -4.34 -39.27
CA GLU A 418 -18.29 -5.53 -40.03
C GLU A 418 -16.81 -5.91 -39.81
N LEU A 419 -15.91 -4.93 -39.86
CA LEU A 419 -14.48 -5.14 -39.57
C LEU A 419 -14.23 -5.52 -38.10
N THR A 420 -14.99 -4.98 -37.14
CA THR A 420 -14.88 -5.45 -35.74
C THR A 420 -15.40 -6.87 -35.56
N TYR A 421 -16.46 -7.27 -36.27
CA TYR A 421 -16.97 -8.64 -36.22
C TYR A 421 -15.98 -9.64 -36.83
N GLN A 422 -15.38 -9.32 -37.97
CA GLN A 422 -14.31 -10.11 -38.58
C GLN A 422 -13.10 -10.25 -37.64
N LEU A 423 -12.65 -9.14 -37.05
CA LEU A 423 -11.50 -9.13 -36.13
C LEU A 423 -11.79 -9.87 -34.81
N GLU A 424 -13.05 -9.89 -34.33
CA GLU A 424 -13.47 -10.74 -33.22
C GLU A 424 -13.54 -12.22 -33.59
N ASP A 425 -13.92 -12.58 -34.81
CA ASP A 425 -13.95 -13.98 -35.26
C ASP A 425 -12.53 -14.53 -35.47
N ASP A 426 -11.66 -13.76 -36.14
CA ASP A 426 -10.22 -14.05 -36.25
C ASP A 426 -9.60 -14.27 -34.86
N GLN A 427 -9.92 -13.42 -33.88
CA GLN A 427 -9.45 -13.60 -32.50
C GLN A 427 -9.92 -14.92 -31.89
N ARG A 428 -11.19 -15.31 -32.06
CA ARG A 428 -11.71 -16.61 -31.58
C ARG A 428 -11.01 -17.78 -32.25
N GLN A 429 -10.76 -17.70 -33.56
CA GLN A 429 -10.02 -18.71 -34.31
C GLN A 429 -8.57 -18.85 -33.80
N TYR A 430 -7.87 -17.74 -33.58
CA TYR A 430 -6.51 -17.75 -33.01
C TYR A 430 -6.48 -18.24 -31.56
N GLU A 431 -7.44 -17.85 -30.70
CA GLU A 431 -7.52 -18.33 -29.30
C GLU A 431 -7.81 -19.84 -29.25
N SER A 432 -8.67 -20.37 -30.13
CA SER A 432 -8.90 -21.82 -30.25
C SER A 432 -7.63 -22.56 -30.70
N ALA A 433 -6.97 -22.07 -31.75
CA ALA A 433 -5.73 -22.68 -32.26
C ALA A 433 -4.57 -22.61 -31.26
N LEU A 434 -4.53 -21.60 -30.39
CA LEU A 434 -3.58 -21.50 -29.27
C LEU A 434 -3.90 -22.54 -28.19
N ASN A 435 -5.17 -22.66 -27.79
CA ASN A 435 -5.60 -23.65 -26.80
C ASN A 435 -5.36 -25.10 -27.26
N ASP A 436 -5.56 -25.41 -28.53
CA ASP A 436 -5.21 -26.71 -29.12
C ASP A 436 -3.70 -27.00 -29.03
N ARG A 437 -2.85 -25.98 -29.24
CA ARG A 437 -1.39 -26.10 -29.12
C ARG A 437 -0.94 -26.24 -27.67
N ASP A 438 -1.52 -25.49 -26.74
CA ASP A 438 -1.28 -25.68 -25.30
C ASP A 438 -1.75 -27.05 -24.82
N GLY A 439 -2.85 -27.58 -25.36
CA GLY A 439 -3.29 -28.96 -25.13
C GLY A 439 -2.28 -30.01 -25.63
N GLN A 440 -1.69 -29.80 -26.81
CA GLN A 440 -0.61 -30.63 -27.34
C GLN A 440 0.66 -30.55 -26.47
N ILE A 441 1.03 -29.35 -26.01
CA ILE A 441 2.18 -29.14 -25.11
C ILE A 441 1.96 -29.79 -23.74
N ARG A 442 0.74 -29.77 -23.18
CA ARG A 442 0.42 -30.49 -21.93
C ARG A 442 0.58 -32.00 -22.10
N LYS A 443 0.01 -32.59 -23.15
CA LYS A 443 0.17 -34.03 -23.43
C LYS A 443 1.64 -34.44 -23.58
N MET A 444 2.43 -33.69 -24.36
CA MET A 444 3.87 -33.98 -24.49
C MET A 444 4.63 -33.83 -23.16
N ARG A 445 4.22 -32.92 -22.27
CA ARG A 445 4.81 -32.81 -20.92
C ARG A 445 4.42 -33.97 -20.02
N GLU A 446 3.16 -34.40 -20.06
CA GLU A 446 2.64 -35.57 -19.33
C GLU A 446 3.33 -36.86 -19.81
N GLU A 447 3.49 -37.04 -21.12
CA GLU A 447 4.24 -38.14 -21.75
C GLU A 447 5.73 -38.14 -21.32
N CYS A 448 6.40 -36.97 -21.39
CA CYS A 448 7.78 -36.84 -20.90
C CYS A 448 7.90 -37.10 -19.40
N GLN A 449 6.91 -36.69 -18.59
CA GLN A 449 6.91 -36.92 -17.14
C GLN A 449 6.65 -38.39 -16.80
N ALA A 450 5.77 -39.08 -17.53
CA ALA A 450 5.58 -40.52 -17.43
C ALA A 450 6.88 -41.27 -17.77
N LEU A 451 7.55 -40.91 -18.87
CA LEU A 451 8.85 -41.48 -19.24
C LEU A 451 9.95 -41.22 -18.20
N MET A 452 9.97 -40.05 -17.56
CA MET A 452 10.89 -39.79 -16.44
C MET A 452 10.61 -40.66 -15.21
N VAL A 453 9.34 -40.90 -14.88
CA VAL A 453 8.95 -41.81 -13.78
C VAL A 453 9.30 -43.27 -14.13
N GLU A 454 9.05 -43.71 -15.36
CA GLU A 454 9.40 -45.05 -15.83
C GLU A 454 10.93 -45.26 -15.82
N LEU A 455 11.71 -44.28 -16.27
CA LEU A 455 13.18 -44.29 -16.18
C LEU A 455 13.68 -44.28 -14.72
N GLN A 456 13.02 -43.58 -13.80
CA GLN A 456 13.36 -43.62 -12.38
C GLN A 456 13.06 -45.00 -11.78
N MET A 457 11.92 -45.61 -12.09
CA MET A 457 11.59 -46.98 -11.66
C MET A 457 12.58 -48.01 -12.24
N LEU A 458 13.03 -47.81 -13.49
CA LEU A 458 14.06 -48.64 -14.11
C LEU A 458 15.44 -48.44 -13.45
N LEU A 459 15.75 -47.21 -13.03
CA LEU A 459 16.96 -46.89 -12.27
C LEU A 459 16.93 -47.50 -10.86
N ASP A 460 15.80 -47.44 -10.15
CA ASP A 460 15.64 -47.98 -8.79
C ASP A 460 15.69 -49.52 -8.78
N THR A 461 15.07 -50.16 -9.79
CA THR A 461 15.20 -51.62 -10.00
C THR A 461 16.61 -52.00 -10.40
N LYS A 462 17.29 -51.21 -11.24
CA LYS A 462 18.72 -51.42 -11.56
C LYS A 462 19.62 -51.25 -10.33
N GLN A 463 19.38 -50.27 -9.45
CA GLN A 463 20.09 -50.11 -8.19
C GLN A 463 19.84 -51.30 -7.24
N THR A 464 18.62 -51.83 -7.23
CA THR A 464 18.27 -53.03 -6.45
C THR A 464 19.04 -54.25 -6.98
N LEU A 465 19.07 -54.45 -8.29
CA LEU A 465 19.84 -55.53 -8.94
C LEU A 465 21.35 -55.36 -8.79
N ASP A 466 21.89 -54.13 -8.85
CA ASP A 466 23.29 -53.83 -8.51
C ASP A 466 23.61 -54.24 -7.07
N ALA A 467 22.72 -53.95 -6.12
CA ALA A 467 22.89 -54.30 -4.71
C ALA A 467 22.82 -55.82 -4.49
N GLU A 468 21.92 -56.52 -5.18
CA GLU A 468 21.87 -57.98 -5.19
C GLU A 468 23.14 -58.59 -5.81
N ILE A 469 23.60 -58.08 -6.95
CA ILE A 469 24.87 -58.50 -7.59
C ILE A 469 26.07 -58.21 -6.67
N ALA A 470 26.07 -57.10 -5.94
CA ALA A 470 27.10 -56.79 -4.95
C ALA A 470 27.06 -57.75 -3.75
N ILE A 471 25.87 -58.15 -3.30
CA ILE A 471 25.69 -59.20 -2.27
C ILE A 471 26.19 -60.54 -2.79
N TYR A 472 25.86 -60.95 -4.02
CA TYR A 472 26.34 -62.20 -4.62
C TYR A 472 27.86 -62.21 -4.83
N ARG A 473 28.47 -61.10 -5.30
CA ARG A 473 29.94 -60.94 -5.35
C ARG A 473 30.56 -61.10 -3.97
N LYS A 474 30.03 -60.39 -2.96
CA LYS A 474 30.51 -60.44 -1.57
C LYS A 474 30.28 -61.81 -0.89
N MET A 475 29.40 -62.64 -1.44
CA MET A 475 29.17 -64.03 -1.01
C MET A 475 30.17 -65.00 -1.67
N LEU A 476 30.55 -64.76 -2.93
CA LEU A 476 31.61 -65.49 -3.66
C LEU A 476 33.03 -65.11 -3.22
N GLU A 477 33.26 -63.85 -2.86
CA GLU A 477 34.52 -63.35 -2.28
C GLU A 477 34.67 -63.71 -0.78
N GLY A 478 33.69 -64.43 -0.20
CA GLY A 478 33.50 -64.57 1.25
C GLY A 478 33.65 -65.97 1.84
N GLU A 479 34.16 -66.98 1.11
CA GLU A 479 34.10 -68.39 1.55
C GLU A 479 34.85 -68.70 2.87
N GLU A 480 35.90 -67.96 3.24
CA GLU A 480 36.69 -68.26 4.45
C GLU A 480 36.18 -67.69 5.79
N ASN A 481 35.31 -66.65 5.79
CA ASN A 481 34.91 -65.96 7.04
C ASN A 481 33.40 -66.05 7.35
N ARG A 482 32.96 -67.25 7.74
CA ARG A 482 31.54 -67.62 7.97
C ARG A 482 30.83 -66.99 9.17
N THR A 483 31.42 -66.01 9.87
CA THR A 483 30.95 -65.48 11.16
C THR A 483 30.53 -64.00 11.15
N GLY A 484 30.31 -63.38 9.99
CA GLY A 484 29.77 -62.01 9.86
C GLY A 484 28.32 -61.88 9.35
N LEU A 485 27.73 -62.96 8.83
CA LEU A 485 26.61 -62.89 7.88
C LEU A 485 25.30 -62.27 8.45
N ARG A 486 25.06 -62.38 9.75
CA ARG A 486 23.83 -61.87 10.40
C ARG A 486 23.84 -60.35 10.60
N GLN A 487 25.01 -59.73 10.74
CA GLN A 487 25.14 -58.31 11.11
C GLN A 487 25.01 -57.37 9.89
N LEU A 488 25.45 -57.83 8.71
CA LEU A 488 25.32 -57.05 7.46
C LEU A 488 23.87 -56.92 7.00
N VAL A 489 23.05 -57.97 7.16
CA VAL A 489 21.63 -57.97 6.80
C VAL A 489 20.84 -56.95 7.64
N GLU A 490 21.12 -56.84 8.95
CA GLU A 490 20.47 -55.85 9.82
C GLU A 490 20.84 -54.40 9.41
N GLN A 491 22.05 -54.18 8.91
CA GLN A 491 22.52 -52.86 8.48
C GLN A 491 21.81 -52.39 7.19
N VAL A 492 21.57 -53.29 6.24
CA VAL A 492 20.81 -53.01 4.98
C VAL A 492 19.31 -52.80 5.26
N VAL A 493 18.75 -53.46 6.27
CA VAL A 493 17.37 -53.20 6.71
C VAL A 493 17.26 -51.82 7.39
N LYS A 494 18.23 -51.43 8.24
CA LYS A 494 18.23 -50.12 8.92
C LYS A 494 18.34 -48.92 7.97
N THR A 495 18.98 -49.06 6.81
CA THR A 495 18.97 -48.02 5.76
C THR A 495 17.61 -47.78 5.10
N ARG A 496 16.55 -48.50 5.49
CA ARG A 496 15.18 -48.33 4.98
C ARG A 496 14.18 -47.72 5.98
N SER A 497 14.65 -47.15 7.10
CA SER A 497 13.76 -46.74 8.22
C SER A 497 14.08 -45.40 8.90
N LEU A 498 14.99 -44.58 8.36
CA LEU A 498 15.27 -43.22 8.87
C LEU A 498 15.52 -42.23 7.73
N GLN A 499 14.43 -41.68 7.18
CA GLN A 499 14.42 -40.40 6.45
C GLN A 499 12.97 -39.86 6.38
N GLN A 500 12.36 -39.59 7.54
CA GLN A 500 11.03 -38.98 7.64
C GLN A 500 11.05 -37.95 8.78
N GLN A 501 10.60 -36.73 8.47
CA GLN A 501 11.04 -35.47 9.10
C GLN A 501 12.55 -35.22 8.88
N GLU A 502 13.00 -34.02 8.50
CA GLU A 502 12.23 -32.81 8.17
C GLU A 502 12.99 -32.02 7.11
N ASP A 503 12.30 -31.55 6.08
CA ASP A 503 12.66 -30.30 5.45
C ASP A 503 11.38 -29.62 4.95
N THR A 504 11.27 -28.33 5.24
CA THR A 504 10.05 -27.56 4.99
C THR A 504 10.08 -26.96 3.60
N GLU A 505 8.99 -27.09 2.84
CA GLU A 505 8.34 -25.88 2.33
C GLU A 505 6.88 -26.07 1.90
N SER A 506 6.03 -25.16 2.38
CA SER A 506 4.94 -24.56 1.62
C SER A 506 4.16 -25.46 0.66
N MET A 507 3.13 -26.15 1.17
CA MET A 507 1.97 -26.59 0.36
C MET A 507 1.14 -25.37 -0.08
N ARG A 508 1.77 -24.47 -0.84
CA ARG A 508 1.15 -23.27 -1.36
C ARG A 508 0.34 -23.66 -2.59
N VAL A 509 -0.96 -23.82 -2.39
CA VAL A 509 -1.93 -23.82 -3.49
C VAL A 509 -1.59 -22.65 -4.41
N VAL A 510 -1.18 -22.95 -5.64
CA VAL A 510 -0.99 -21.93 -6.69
C VAL A 510 -2.39 -21.48 -7.10
N LYS A 511 -2.94 -20.59 -6.27
CA LYS A 511 -4.08 -19.73 -6.55
C LYS A 511 -3.84 -19.16 -7.95
N GLY A 512 -4.64 -19.60 -8.93
CA GLY A 512 -4.45 -19.24 -10.33
C GLY A 512 -4.25 -17.73 -10.46
N GLU A 513 -3.15 -17.33 -11.07
CA GLU A 513 -2.84 -15.90 -11.20
C GLU A 513 -3.93 -15.24 -12.04
N MET A 514 -4.70 -14.37 -11.39
CA MET A 514 -5.76 -13.60 -12.03
C MET A 514 -5.11 -12.56 -12.95
N ALA A 515 -4.76 -12.99 -14.17
CA ALA A 515 -4.07 -12.19 -15.16
C ALA A 515 -4.96 -11.01 -15.60
N THR A 516 -4.84 -9.89 -14.88
CA THR A 516 -5.57 -8.65 -15.11
C THR A 516 -5.07 -7.96 -16.38
N ARG A 517 -5.56 -8.44 -17.53
CA ARG A 517 -5.23 -7.92 -18.86
C ARG A 517 -5.58 -6.44 -18.93
N THR A 518 -4.56 -5.61 -18.76
CA THR A 518 -4.68 -4.15 -18.74
C THR A 518 -4.25 -3.60 -20.09
N SER A 519 -5.18 -2.95 -20.78
CA SER A 519 -5.00 -2.36 -22.09
C SER A 519 -4.87 -0.84 -22.00
N TYR A 520 -4.09 -0.25 -22.90
CA TYR A 520 -3.79 1.18 -22.93
C TYR A 520 -4.02 1.76 -24.33
N GLN A 521 -4.86 2.78 -24.43
CA GLN A 521 -5.09 3.55 -25.65
C GLN A 521 -4.65 5.00 -25.42
N ARG A 522 -3.91 5.57 -26.37
CA ARG A 522 -3.29 6.90 -26.25
C ARG A 522 -3.59 7.75 -27.47
N SER A 523 -3.79 9.05 -27.27
CA SER A 523 -3.89 10.04 -28.35
C SER A 523 -3.34 11.39 -27.90
N ALA A 524 -2.88 12.21 -28.85
CA ALA A 524 -2.37 13.55 -28.63
C ALA A 524 -2.77 14.47 -29.80
N LYS A 525 -3.01 15.75 -29.48
CA LYS A 525 -3.39 16.84 -30.39
C LYS A 525 -2.47 18.04 -30.14
N GLY A 526 -1.20 17.89 -30.49
CA GLY A 526 -0.16 18.90 -30.28
C GLY A 526 1.19 18.28 -29.92
N ASN A 527 2.09 19.10 -29.36
CA ASN A 527 3.46 18.69 -29.03
C ASN A 527 3.56 17.84 -27.75
N VAL A 528 2.52 17.81 -26.90
CA VAL A 528 2.55 17.14 -25.59
C VAL A 528 1.66 15.90 -25.59
N SER A 529 2.17 14.80 -25.02
CA SER A 529 1.48 13.51 -24.92
C SER A 529 1.58 12.92 -23.51
N ILE A 530 0.66 12.03 -23.14
CA ILE A 530 0.72 11.28 -21.87
C ILE A 530 1.51 9.98 -22.15
N SER A 531 2.79 9.95 -21.75
CA SER A 531 3.74 8.87 -22.06
C SER A 531 3.72 7.74 -21.02
N GLU A 532 3.22 7.96 -19.81
CA GLU A 532 2.95 6.88 -18.83
C GLU A 532 1.83 7.28 -17.87
N CYS A 533 0.96 6.34 -17.50
CA CYS A 533 0.13 6.42 -16.30
C CYS A 533 0.44 5.18 -15.47
N ASN A 534 0.91 5.35 -14.23
CA ASN A 534 1.19 4.22 -13.36
C ASN A 534 -0.13 3.47 -13.03
N PRO A 535 -0.21 2.14 -13.19
CA PRO A 535 -1.46 1.38 -12.98
C PRO A 535 -1.99 1.43 -11.54
N GLU A 536 -1.10 1.59 -10.57
CA GLU A 536 -1.41 1.71 -9.13
C GLU A 536 -1.72 3.17 -8.72
N GLY A 537 -1.75 4.11 -9.69
CA GLY A 537 -2.07 5.52 -9.46
C GLY A 537 -0.97 6.32 -8.76
N LYS A 538 0.28 5.84 -8.74
CA LYS A 538 1.39 6.53 -8.04
C LYS A 538 1.85 7.81 -8.73
N PHE A 539 1.90 7.82 -10.06
CA PHE A 539 2.34 8.96 -10.87
C PHE A 539 1.79 8.93 -12.30
N ILE A 540 1.87 10.07 -12.98
CA ILE A 540 1.57 10.23 -14.41
C ILE A 540 2.75 10.97 -15.08
N VAL A 541 3.15 10.54 -16.28
CA VAL A 541 4.24 11.14 -17.05
C VAL A 541 3.69 11.75 -18.33
N LEU A 542 4.05 13.01 -18.54
CA LEU A 542 3.80 13.77 -19.77
C LEU A 542 5.12 13.99 -20.51
N GLU A 543 5.10 13.97 -21.83
CA GLU A 543 6.27 14.12 -22.70
C GLU A 543 5.99 15.10 -23.83
N ASN A 544 6.88 16.08 -24.01
CA ASN A 544 6.92 16.91 -25.20
C ASN A 544 7.65 16.12 -26.30
N THR A 545 6.87 15.59 -27.25
CA THR A 545 7.34 14.70 -28.32
C THR A 545 8.13 15.44 -29.40
N HIS A 546 8.07 16.78 -29.42
CA HIS A 546 8.78 17.60 -30.39
C HIS A 546 10.27 17.69 -30.05
N ARG A 547 11.14 17.19 -30.94
CA ARG A 547 12.59 17.08 -30.66
C ARG A 547 13.40 18.35 -30.91
N ALA A 548 12.85 19.35 -31.61
CA ALA A 548 13.59 20.59 -31.91
C ALA A 548 13.45 21.64 -30.80
N LYS A 549 14.59 22.14 -30.32
CA LYS A 549 14.82 23.06 -29.18
C LYS A 549 14.12 24.44 -29.26
N ALA A 550 13.32 24.68 -30.29
CA ALA A 550 12.56 25.92 -30.52
C ALA A 550 11.05 25.74 -30.34
N ARG A 551 10.60 24.58 -29.83
CA ARG A 551 9.20 24.31 -29.41
C ARG A 551 9.15 23.71 -28.01
N ASP A 552 9.67 24.47 -27.05
CA ASP A 552 9.35 24.30 -25.64
C ASP A 552 7.88 24.72 -25.44
N GLU A 553 7.06 23.87 -24.83
CA GLU A 553 5.61 24.10 -24.72
C GLU A 553 5.26 24.68 -23.34
N PRO A 554 4.60 25.85 -23.23
CA PRO A 554 4.09 26.36 -21.97
C PRO A 554 2.87 25.55 -21.53
N LEU A 555 2.91 25.03 -20.30
CA LEU A 555 1.80 24.32 -19.65
C LEU A 555 1.14 25.19 -18.56
N ASP A 556 1.17 26.52 -18.69
CA ASP A 556 0.69 27.42 -17.64
C ASP A 556 -0.81 27.25 -17.39
N GLU A 557 -1.18 26.83 -16.17
CA GLU A 557 -2.56 26.58 -15.76
C GLU A 557 -3.28 25.46 -16.56
N TRP A 558 -2.54 24.65 -17.34
CA TRP A 558 -3.07 23.45 -17.99
C TRP A 558 -3.53 22.44 -16.93
N LYS A 559 -4.53 21.61 -17.26
CA LYS A 559 -5.21 20.74 -16.29
C LYS A 559 -5.13 19.27 -16.69
N LEU A 560 -4.55 18.46 -15.81
CA LEU A 560 -4.48 17.01 -15.95
C LEU A 560 -5.62 16.39 -15.15
N LYS A 561 -6.64 15.90 -15.86
CA LYS A 561 -7.91 15.40 -15.30
C LYS A 561 -8.02 13.89 -15.50
N ARG A 562 -8.17 13.13 -14.41
CA ARG A 562 -8.26 11.66 -14.41
C ARG A 562 -9.62 11.21 -13.89
N LYS A 563 -10.40 10.59 -14.77
CA LYS A 563 -11.72 10.00 -14.48
C LYS A 563 -11.53 8.51 -14.17
N ILE A 564 -12.08 8.04 -13.05
CA ILE A 564 -11.98 6.65 -12.58
C ILE A 564 -13.39 6.05 -12.56
N ASP A 565 -13.61 5.01 -13.35
CA ASP A 565 -14.86 4.23 -13.45
C ASP A 565 -16.13 5.07 -13.66
N GLY A 566 -15.98 6.25 -14.27
CA GLY A 566 -17.06 7.24 -14.48
C GLY A 566 -17.60 7.90 -13.20
N LYS A 567 -17.00 7.64 -12.02
CA LYS A 567 -17.54 8.05 -10.71
C LYS A 567 -16.69 9.10 -9.99
N ARG A 568 -15.35 8.95 -9.99
CA ARG A 568 -14.42 9.89 -9.35
C ARG A 568 -13.66 10.65 -10.43
N GLU A 569 -13.57 11.96 -10.31
CA GLU A 569 -12.70 12.80 -11.15
C GLU A 569 -11.65 13.48 -10.28
N VAL A 570 -10.38 13.24 -10.58
CA VAL A 570 -9.21 13.86 -9.96
C VAL A 570 -8.66 14.92 -10.91
N VAL A 571 -8.30 16.11 -10.42
CA VAL A 571 -7.79 17.22 -11.25
C VAL A 571 -6.55 17.85 -10.63
N PHE A 572 -5.44 17.82 -11.37
CA PHE A 572 -4.23 18.61 -11.10
C PHE A 572 -4.18 19.80 -12.04
N THR A 573 -3.67 20.94 -11.57
CA THR A 573 -3.40 22.13 -12.40
C THR A 573 -1.89 22.42 -12.36
N PHE A 574 -1.29 22.63 -13.53
CA PHE A 574 0.14 22.93 -13.62
C PHE A 574 0.47 24.33 -13.05
N PRO A 575 1.63 24.49 -12.36
CA PRO A 575 2.04 25.77 -11.83
C PRO A 575 2.12 26.88 -12.90
N PRO A 576 1.80 28.14 -12.55
CA PRO A 576 1.90 29.25 -13.49
C PRO A 576 3.35 29.40 -13.98
N LYS A 577 3.51 29.68 -15.29
CA LYS A 577 4.81 29.77 -15.99
C LYS A 577 5.60 28.45 -16.09
N PHE A 578 4.98 27.28 -15.84
CA PHE A 578 5.62 26.00 -16.13
C PHE A 578 5.81 25.80 -17.65
N VAL A 579 7.01 25.35 -18.08
CA VAL A 579 7.34 25.12 -19.49
C VAL A 579 8.00 23.74 -19.65
N LEU A 580 7.40 22.88 -20.49
CA LEU A 580 7.92 21.56 -20.81
C LEU A 580 8.79 21.61 -22.06
N LYS A 581 10.11 21.49 -21.86
CA LYS A 581 11.10 21.64 -22.92
C LYS A 581 10.99 20.56 -24.00
N ALA A 582 11.38 20.90 -25.23
CA ALA A 582 11.41 20.00 -26.38
C ALA A 582 12.19 18.71 -26.06
N GLY A 583 11.58 17.54 -26.29
CA GLY A 583 12.18 16.24 -26.00
C GLY A 583 12.41 15.95 -24.51
N LYS A 584 11.64 16.60 -23.61
CA LYS A 584 11.64 16.33 -22.17
C LYS A 584 10.28 15.88 -21.68
N ASN A 585 10.31 15.18 -20.54
CA ASN A 585 9.14 14.72 -19.82
C ASN A 585 9.06 15.35 -18.43
N VAL A 586 7.84 15.36 -17.88
CA VAL A 586 7.55 15.71 -16.49
C VAL A 586 6.75 14.58 -15.85
N LYS A 587 7.21 14.10 -14.69
CA LYS A 587 6.51 13.09 -13.88
C LYS A 587 5.78 13.77 -12.72
N VAL A 588 4.44 13.70 -12.72
CA VAL A 588 3.60 14.23 -11.65
C VAL A 588 3.21 13.08 -10.72
N TRP A 589 3.83 13.05 -9.54
CA TRP A 589 3.55 12.09 -8.47
C TRP A 589 2.32 12.50 -7.66
N ALA A 590 1.58 11.54 -7.14
CA ALA A 590 0.62 11.80 -6.06
C ALA A 590 1.35 11.96 -4.71
N ARG A 591 0.73 12.64 -3.75
CA ARG A 591 1.31 12.92 -2.43
C ARG A 591 1.74 11.62 -1.74
N ASN A 592 2.91 11.65 -1.10
CA ASN A 592 3.51 10.53 -0.35
C ASN A 592 3.86 9.25 -1.15
N GLN A 593 3.68 9.20 -2.48
CA GLN A 593 4.00 8.02 -3.30
C GLN A 593 5.49 7.88 -3.69
N GLY A 594 6.41 8.43 -2.89
CA GLY A 594 7.86 8.30 -3.09
C GLY A 594 8.50 9.24 -4.13
N GLY A 595 7.74 10.20 -4.67
CA GLY A 595 8.27 11.23 -5.56
C GLY A 595 9.04 12.34 -4.84
N VAL A 596 10.08 12.87 -5.48
CA VAL A 596 10.77 14.11 -5.07
C VAL A 596 10.30 15.26 -5.95
N ASN A 597 10.04 16.43 -5.36
CA ASN A 597 9.66 17.63 -6.11
C ASN A 597 10.92 18.27 -6.73
N ASP A 598 11.13 18.09 -8.03
CA ASP A 598 12.27 18.60 -8.81
C ASP A 598 11.77 19.28 -10.10
N PRO A 599 11.20 20.50 -10.02
CA PRO A 599 10.71 21.18 -11.21
C PRO A 599 11.88 21.57 -12.13
N PRO A 600 11.83 21.27 -13.45
CA PRO A 600 10.65 20.87 -14.23
C PRO A 600 10.50 19.36 -14.47
N ASN A 601 11.39 18.51 -13.98
CA ASN A 601 11.42 17.08 -14.31
C ASN A 601 10.38 16.29 -13.51
N GLN A 602 10.14 16.68 -12.26
CA GLN A 602 9.21 16.02 -11.34
C GLN A 602 8.39 17.05 -10.57
N LEU A 603 7.09 16.78 -10.43
CA LEU A 603 6.15 17.57 -9.63
C LEU A 603 5.43 16.65 -8.64
N ILE A 604 5.02 17.20 -7.50
CA ILE A 604 4.12 16.53 -6.56
C ILE A 604 2.74 17.19 -6.63
N PHE A 605 1.70 16.37 -6.76
CA PHE A 605 0.31 16.79 -6.60
C PHE A 605 -0.10 16.62 -5.13
N GLU A 606 -0.12 17.72 -4.38
CA GLU A 606 -0.39 17.72 -2.93
C GLU A 606 -1.86 17.46 -2.55
N GLY A 607 -2.78 17.55 -3.51
CA GLY A 607 -4.23 17.46 -3.28
C GLY A 607 -4.76 16.04 -3.12
N GLU A 608 -4.05 15.02 -3.60
CA GLU A 608 -4.44 13.61 -3.52
C GLU A 608 -3.24 12.72 -3.20
N ASP A 609 -3.44 11.67 -2.41
CA ASP A 609 -2.43 10.64 -2.11
C ASP A 609 -2.32 9.55 -3.18
N ASN A 610 -3.30 9.46 -4.08
CA ASN A 610 -3.29 8.53 -5.21
C ASN A 610 -4.09 9.10 -6.40
N TRP A 611 -3.59 8.94 -7.62
CA TRP A 611 -4.28 9.32 -8.86
C TRP A 611 -5.54 8.49 -9.17
N GLY A 612 -5.84 7.48 -8.37
CA GLY A 612 -6.97 6.57 -8.50
C GLY A 612 -6.69 5.37 -9.42
N VAL A 613 -7.20 4.21 -9.00
CA VAL A 613 -7.14 2.92 -9.69
C VAL A 613 -8.57 2.45 -9.95
N GLY A 614 -8.81 1.81 -11.10
CA GLY A 614 -10.13 1.35 -11.53
C GLY A 614 -10.08 0.41 -12.72
N GLN A 615 -11.25 -0.04 -13.18
CA GLN A 615 -11.39 -0.91 -14.35
C GLN A 615 -11.39 -0.14 -15.68
N ASN A 616 -11.87 1.10 -15.71
CA ASN A 616 -11.87 2.00 -16.86
C ASN A 616 -11.46 3.40 -16.41
N VAL A 617 -10.19 3.74 -16.62
CA VAL A 617 -9.57 4.98 -16.14
C VAL A 617 -9.12 5.84 -17.31
N GLN A 618 -9.69 7.04 -17.44
CA GLN A 618 -9.40 7.98 -18.52
C GLN A 618 -8.66 9.21 -17.97
N THR A 619 -7.41 9.39 -18.38
CA THR A 619 -6.60 10.57 -18.07
C THR A 619 -6.59 11.50 -19.29
N ILE A 620 -6.90 12.78 -19.10
CA ILE A 620 -7.02 13.79 -20.16
C ILE A 620 -6.22 15.03 -19.75
N LEU A 621 -5.44 15.57 -20.67
CA LEU A 621 -4.75 16.84 -20.54
C LEU A 621 -5.55 17.92 -21.30
N TYR A 622 -6.01 18.93 -20.56
CA TYR A 622 -6.64 20.13 -21.08
C TYR A 622 -5.65 21.29 -21.06
N ASN A 623 -5.67 22.16 -22.08
CA ASN A 623 -4.94 23.43 -22.02
C ASN A 623 -5.68 24.49 -21.20
N LYS A 624 -5.07 25.66 -21.07
CA LYS A 624 -5.62 26.87 -20.42
C LYS A 624 -7.05 27.22 -20.89
N ASP A 625 -7.31 27.08 -22.19
CA ASP A 625 -8.59 27.42 -22.84
C ASP A 625 -9.65 26.31 -22.71
N GLY A 626 -9.30 25.13 -22.17
CA GLY A 626 -10.20 23.98 -22.02
C GLY A 626 -10.23 23.02 -23.21
N GLU A 627 -9.32 23.12 -24.18
CA GLU A 627 -9.18 22.16 -25.26
C GLU A 627 -8.45 20.87 -24.83
N GLU A 628 -8.93 19.71 -25.27
CA GLU A 628 -8.26 18.42 -25.06
C GLU A 628 -7.00 18.29 -25.93
N LYS A 629 -5.83 18.26 -25.29
CA LYS A 629 -4.51 18.15 -25.96
C LYS A 629 -3.92 16.75 -25.91
N ALA A 630 -4.22 15.93 -24.91
CA ALA A 630 -3.82 14.52 -24.88
C ALA A 630 -4.76 13.66 -24.04
N THR A 631 -4.92 12.38 -24.41
CA THR A 631 -5.79 11.43 -23.71
C THR A 631 -5.11 10.07 -23.59
N HIS A 632 -5.25 9.45 -22.42
CA HIS A 632 -4.77 8.13 -22.08
C HIS A 632 -5.88 7.33 -21.38
N ILE A 633 -6.39 6.29 -22.05
CA ILE A 633 -7.42 5.39 -21.53
C ILE A 633 -6.75 4.08 -21.13
N GLN A 634 -6.93 3.69 -19.87
CA GLN A 634 -6.53 2.41 -19.30
C GLN A 634 -7.80 1.58 -19.07
N ARG A 635 -7.88 0.37 -19.63
CA ARG A 635 -8.99 -0.58 -19.36
C ARG A 635 -8.44 -1.90 -18.86
N SER A 636 -8.81 -2.27 -17.64
CA SER A 636 -8.34 -3.43 -16.90
C SER A 636 -9.48 -4.43 -16.76
N SER A 637 -9.44 -5.55 -17.50
CA SER A 637 -10.44 -6.62 -17.36
C SER A 637 -9.97 -7.71 -16.39
N GLN A 638 -10.93 -8.28 -15.66
CA GLN A 638 -10.74 -9.50 -14.87
C GLN A 638 -11.46 -10.64 -15.58
N GLN A 639 -10.73 -11.46 -16.34
CA GLN A 639 -11.27 -12.73 -16.83
C GLN A 639 -11.31 -13.72 -15.67
N THR A 640 -12.51 -14.09 -15.24
CA THR A 640 -12.72 -15.24 -14.36
C THR A 640 -12.56 -16.52 -15.18
N THR A 641 -11.36 -17.09 -15.19
CA THR A 641 -11.14 -18.46 -15.67
C THR A 641 -11.92 -19.43 -14.77
N SER A 642 -13.10 -19.84 -15.22
CA SER A 642 -13.88 -20.86 -14.52
C SER A 642 -13.18 -22.20 -14.68
N THR A 643 -12.55 -22.69 -13.61
CA THR A 643 -11.94 -24.02 -13.59
C THR A 643 -13.02 -25.08 -13.80
N ALA A 644 -12.70 -26.08 -14.62
CA ALA A 644 -13.47 -27.31 -14.82
C ALA A 644 -12.57 -28.51 -14.46
#